data_AF-A0A257WIB8-F1
#
_entry.id   AF-A0A257WIB8-F1
#
_cell.length_a   1.000
_cell.length_b   1.000
_cell.length_c   1.000
_cell.angle_alpha   90.00
_cell.angle_beta   90.00
_cell.angle_gamma   90.00
#
_symmetry.space_group_name_H-M   'P 1'
#
loop_
_entity.id
_entity.type
_entity.pdbx_description
1 polymer ?
#
loop_
_entity_poly.entity_id
_entity_poly.type
_entity_poly.pdbx_seq_one_letter_code
_entity_poly.pdbx_strand_id
1 'polypeptide(L)'
;LEDKLLALFEAKCADCHTDDSEPELSKNSRLTDLYADAKRVVPGNSKASRLLEVLLLPEGDKHHMPKSTKKEPRASLSSDEVALVRQWIDGDDKNTSSAPRSFISPTMVDDFILADLKNFKKAIGGNSHVRYLSLVNIYNERNASGQPLHNDEQLEFHRTAINKLLNSLSWKPEIINAVPVDPARLVFRVDLDAYGIASDLWHRMAGAYPYRVERDSPAAKEAQKLLGDLHVMRADYFAFISAQPPFYHLILGIPGGTNQRRSDVELENRLGVVYHREVLKPETVRAGFQKSGVSQGNRLIERIERANGAYYWKSYDFNTERQNERGGDLFRAPLGPIDAGLTKNQSLIFSQDGGELIFSLPNGLQAYMLVDSFGVRLDEAPLNVVTDKSRKDSRIINGISCIQCHKNGMFSSDVVDQMLSSTANLKLDAREQAALTRMHDQKKLVNLFAQDSGRFMDAVGKCGPVGREEPVGMLYFHYLNDLSMQQLHAELELAPTTDILTVLSRIENPEVVNLTAKFKSGTPLPRQDFEKTYPILVATLGMGKVPQRERIAVIEFGGDLDRNTVDRNESTTGPVIKGTTEKRPVFRIATAGGPATAGSPGFAVPQPTPAIKERPTLRIDGSGSPAGGAGTTMVAAADTTAPAAAPLGPAPVQEGKRPMLRIDGTGAPAAAPPALGSAPASVPAPAPPSVSTPAPVQEGKRPMLRIDGTGAPAATPGAAVPAAPSAPVQSGTRPMLRIGGNGAPVPAAGTPTPAASGAPAAPAAPASETRSKPKLRIDGQGNRVPAPGMPAPAPAADTSCPPGTSFPTPP
;
A
#
# COMPACT_ATOMS: atom_id res chain seq x y z
N LEU A 1 22.32 -2.46 5.35
CA LEU A 1 22.72 -3.61 4.49
C LEU A 1 22.04 -3.49 3.13
N GLU A 2 20.72 -3.45 3.15
CA GLU A 2 19.77 -3.41 2.04
C GLU A 2 20.12 -2.46 0.88
N ASP A 3 20.51 -1.20 1.12
CA ASP A 3 20.84 -0.28 0.02
C ASP A 3 22.00 -0.77 -0.87
N LYS A 4 22.95 -1.54 -0.31
CA LYS A 4 24.02 -2.15 -1.10
C LYS A 4 23.48 -3.30 -1.97
N LEU A 5 22.51 -4.07 -1.45
CA LEU A 5 21.88 -5.16 -2.19
C LEU A 5 21.00 -4.62 -3.33
N LEU A 6 20.28 -3.53 -3.09
CA LEU A 6 19.47 -2.85 -4.10
C LEU A 6 20.34 -2.17 -5.17
N ALA A 7 21.49 -1.61 -4.79
CA ALA A 7 22.49 -1.14 -5.75
C ALA A 7 23.11 -2.30 -6.57
N LEU A 8 23.30 -3.48 -5.97
CA LEU A 8 23.74 -4.69 -6.67
C LEU A 8 22.66 -5.20 -7.65
N PHE A 9 21.39 -5.23 -7.25
CA PHE A 9 20.26 -5.60 -8.12
C PHE A 9 20.13 -4.63 -9.30
N GLU A 10 20.14 -3.31 -9.05
CA GLU A 10 20.18 -2.28 -10.10
C GLU A 10 21.34 -2.50 -11.08
N ALA A 11 22.55 -2.82 -10.59
CA ALA A 11 23.75 -2.93 -11.41
C ALA A 11 23.96 -4.27 -12.12
N LYS A 12 23.31 -5.37 -11.69
CA LYS A 12 23.54 -6.73 -12.21
C LYS A 12 22.28 -7.49 -12.64
N CYS A 13 21.10 -7.07 -12.20
CA CYS A 13 19.86 -7.82 -12.40
C CYS A 13 18.80 -7.03 -13.19
N ALA A 14 18.67 -5.72 -12.96
CA ALA A 14 17.59 -4.89 -13.51
C ALA A 14 17.42 -5.02 -15.04
N ASP A 15 18.52 -5.08 -15.79
CA ASP A 15 18.62 -5.45 -17.22
C ASP A 15 17.63 -6.54 -17.71
N CYS A 16 17.31 -7.50 -16.85
CA CYS A 16 16.46 -8.65 -17.14
C CYS A 16 15.38 -8.89 -16.07
N HIS A 17 15.25 -7.97 -15.10
CA HIS A 17 14.41 -8.07 -13.92
C HIS A 17 13.81 -6.69 -13.55
N THR A 18 13.30 -5.98 -14.55
CA THR A 18 12.48 -4.76 -14.40
C THR A 18 11.07 -5.08 -13.92
N ASP A 19 10.25 -4.03 -13.75
CA ASP A 19 8.83 -4.01 -13.37
C ASP A 19 7.95 -5.09 -14.04
N ASP A 20 8.29 -5.51 -15.27
CA ASP A 20 7.54 -6.51 -16.05
C ASP A 20 8.07 -7.95 -15.90
N SER A 21 8.92 -8.22 -14.89
CA SER A 21 9.65 -9.48 -14.71
C SER A 21 9.60 -10.02 -13.27
N GLU A 22 9.41 -11.33 -13.11
CA GLU A 22 9.20 -11.97 -11.80
C GLU A 22 10.43 -12.82 -11.36
N PRO A 23 11.18 -12.46 -10.30
CA PRO A 23 11.00 -11.32 -9.41
C PRO A 23 11.60 -10.03 -10.01
N GLU A 24 11.08 -8.88 -9.58
CA GLU A 24 11.72 -7.59 -9.84
C GLU A 24 13.01 -7.50 -9.01
N LEU A 25 14.13 -7.22 -9.65
CA LEU A 25 15.46 -7.10 -9.04
C LEU A 25 16.12 -5.82 -9.56
N SER A 26 15.65 -4.68 -9.05
CA SER A 26 16.17 -3.33 -9.33
C SER A 26 16.43 -2.57 -8.02
N LYS A 27 16.75 -1.28 -8.08
CA LYS A 27 16.74 -0.40 -6.89
C LYS A 27 15.35 -0.25 -6.24
N ASN A 28 14.27 -0.53 -6.97
CA ASN A 28 12.88 -0.37 -6.50
C ASN A 28 12.35 -1.59 -5.75
N SER A 29 12.98 -2.76 -5.91
CA SER A 29 12.55 -4.04 -5.34
C SER A 29 12.16 -3.95 -3.87
N ARG A 30 10.98 -4.51 -3.56
CA ARG A 30 10.50 -4.72 -2.19
C ARG A 30 11.22 -5.90 -1.57
N LEU A 31 12.25 -5.62 -0.76
CA LEU A 31 13.05 -6.67 -0.13
C LEU A 31 12.23 -7.51 0.85
N THR A 32 11.25 -6.93 1.54
CA THR A 32 10.40 -7.67 2.48
C THR A 32 9.56 -8.73 1.74
N ASP A 33 9.01 -8.38 0.57
CA ASP A 33 8.29 -9.33 -0.30
C ASP A 33 9.22 -10.42 -0.84
N LEU A 34 10.43 -10.05 -1.29
CA LEU A 34 11.40 -11.00 -1.83
C LEU A 34 11.92 -11.98 -0.76
N TYR A 35 12.06 -11.51 0.48
CA TYR A 35 12.47 -12.32 1.64
C TYR A 35 11.36 -13.26 2.13
N ALA A 36 10.09 -12.84 1.99
CA ALA A 36 8.92 -13.67 2.24
C ALA A 36 8.60 -14.67 1.11
N ASP A 37 9.13 -14.47 -0.11
CA ASP A 37 8.91 -15.37 -1.24
C ASP A 37 9.72 -16.68 -1.08
N ALA A 38 9.12 -17.64 -0.38
CA ALA A 38 9.70 -18.95 -0.08
C ALA A 38 10.03 -19.82 -1.32
N LYS A 39 9.67 -19.40 -2.55
CA LYS A 39 10.14 -20.03 -3.81
C LYS A 39 11.54 -19.54 -4.21
N ARG A 40 12.02 -18.46 -3.59
CA ARG A 40 13.22 -17.69 -3.95
C ARG A 40 14.19 -17.57 -2.77
N VAL A 41 13.69 -17.24 -1.58
CA VAL A 41 14.49 -17.05 -0.36
C VAL A 41 14.00 -17.99 0.75
N VAL A 42 14.93 -18.59 1.48
CA VAL A 42 14.67 -19.34 2.73
C VAL A 42 15.39 -18.58 3.84
N PRO A 43 14.68 -17.74 4.63
CA PRO A 43 15.29 -16.89 5.66
C PRO A 43 16.17 -17.66 6.65
N GLY A 44 17.39 -17.17 6.86
CA GLY A 44 18.40 -17.85 7.70
C GLY A 44 19.05 -19.09 7.07
N ASN A 45 18.80 -19.37 5.78
CA ASN A 45 19.42 -20.49 5.07
C ASN A 45 19.63 -20.20 3.57
N SER A 46 20.70 -19.47 3.29
CA SER A 46 21.18 -19.14 1.95
C SER A 46 21.58 -20.35 1.11
N LYS A 47 21.88 -21.50 1.74
CA LYS A 47 22.16 -22.78 1.04
C LYS A 47 20.90 -23.45 0.50
N ALA A 48 19.74 -23.22 1.13
CA ALA A 48 18.44 -23.70 0.67
C ALA A 48 17.71 -22.66 -0.22
N SER A 49 18.29 -21.47 -0.40
CA SER A 49 17.64 -20.37 -1.11
C SER A 49 17.94 -20.39 -2.61
N ARG A 50 16.90 -20.58 -3.43
CA ARG A 50 17.00 -20.62 -4.89
C ARG A 50 17.65 -19.37 -5.48
N LEU A 51 17.45 -18.21 -4.86
CA LEU A 51 18.08 -16.94 -5.23
C LEU A 51 19.61 -17.01 -5.19
N LEU A 52 20.20 -17.69 -4.20
CA LEU A 52 21.66 -17.86 -4.14
C LEU A 52 22.13 -19.02 -5.02
N GLU A 53 21.33 -20.09 -5.12
CA GLU A 53 21.65 -21.25 -5.97
C GLU A 53 21.95 -20.83 -7.42
N VAL A 54 21.11 -19.98 -8.02
CA VAL A 54 21.30 -19.52 -9.41
C VAL A 54 22.52 -18.60 -9.60
N LEU A 55 22.99 -17.94 -8.54
CA LEU A 55 24.20 -17.10 -8.54
C LEU A 55 25.49 -17.93 -8.34
N LEU A 56 25.36 -19.24 -8.07
CA LEU A 56 26.46 -20.17 -7.78
C LEU A 56 26.58 -21.29 -8.84
N LEU A 57 25.74 -21.28 -9.87
CA LEU A 57 25.85 -22.21 -11.00
C LEU A 57 27.11 -21.92 -11.86
N PRO A 58 27.63 -22.89 -12.62
CA PRO A 58 28.76 -22.65 -13.51
C PRO A 58 28.44 -21.64 -14.63
N GLU A 59 29.43 -20.85 -15.03
CA GLU A 59 29.29 -19.94 -16.17
C GLU A 59 28.89 -20.71 -17.45
N GLY A 60 27.79 -20.29 -18.07
CA GLY A 60 27.22 -20.95 -19.24
C GLY A 60 26.09 -21.95 -18.95
N ASP A 61 25.74 -22.21 -17.68
CA ASP A 61 24.47 -22.87 -17.38
C ASP A 61 23.30 -21.97 -17.79
N LYS A 62 22.28 -22.55 -18.42
CA LYS A 62 21.05 -21.86 -18.87
C LYS A 62 20.23 -21.22 -17.74
N HIS A 63 20.47 -21.62 -16.49
CA HIS A 63 19.82 -21.12 -15.29
C HIS A 63 20.74 -20.25 -14.42
N HIS A 64 22.02 -20.07 -14.79
CA HIS A 64 22.92 -19.14 -14.11
C HIS A 64 22.41 -17.70 -14.23
N MET A 65 22.54 -16.94 -13.14
CA MET A 65 22.19 -15.52 -13.07
C MET A 65 23.42 -14.68 -12.68
N PRO A 66 23.69 -13.54 -13.34
CA PRO A 66 22.96 -12.99 -14.48
C PRO A 66 23.08 -13.84 -15.75
N LYS A 67 22.06 -13.82 -16.60
CA LYS A 67 22.06 -14.54 -17.88
C LYS A 67 23.10 -13.94 -18.83
N SER A 68 24.20 -14.66 -18.98
CA SER A 68 25.29 -14.33 -19.91
C SER A 68 25.16 -15.15 -21.20
N THR A 69 25.29 -14.50 -22.35
CA THR A 69 25.20 -15.15 -23.67
C THR A 69 26.31 -14.70 -24.60
N LYS A 70 26.54 -15.43 -25.71
CA LYS A 70 27.52 -15.03 -26.74
C LYS A 70 27.20 -13.72 -27.46
N LYS A 71 26.00 -13.16 -27.28
CA LYS A 71 25.60 -11.83 -27.81
C LYS A 71 25.60 -10.75 -26.74
N GLU A 72 25.27 -11.12 -25.51
CA GLU A 72 25.22 -10.26 -24.33
C GLU A 72 26.05 -10.90 -23.21
N PRO A 73 27.39 -10.74 -23.22
CA PRO A 73 28.24 -11.25 -22.16
C PRO A 73 28.04 -10.42 -20.89
N ARG A 74 27.33 -10.99 -19.91
CA ARG A 74 27.23 -10.44 -18.55
C ARG A 74 28.28 -11.11 -17.67
N ALA A 75 28.91 -10.33 -16.80
CA ALA A 75 29.85 -10.85 -15.80
C ALA A 75 29.09 -11.46 -14.62
N SER A 76 29.58 -12.59 -14.12
CA SER A 76 29.12 -13.21 -12.88
C SER A 76 29.35 -12.29 -11.67
N LEU A 77 28.66 -12.55 -10.56
CA LEU A 77 28.91 -11.82 -9.32
C LEU A 77 30.28 -12.20 -8.74
N SER A 78 31.00 -11.21 -8.22
CA SER A 78 32.22 -11.41 -7.45
C SER A 78 31.93 -12.09 -6.11
N SER A 79 32.97 -12.61 -5.44
CA SER A 79 32.89 -13.21 -4.10
C SER A 79 32.13 -12.32 -3.11
N ASP A 80 32.35 -11.02 -3.19
CA ASP A 80 31.88 -10.03 -2.23
C ASP A 80 30.43 -9.64 -2.50
N GLU A 81 30.01 -9.65 -3.77
CA GLU A 81 28.61 -9.49 -4.18
C GLU A 81 27.78 -10.74 -3.83
N VAL A 82 28.32 -11.95 -4.03
CA VAL A 82 27.69 -13.19 -3.56
C VAL A 82 27.63 -13.23 -2.02
N ALA A 83 28.68 -12.76 -1.33
CA ALA A 83 28.68 -12.65 0.13
C ALA A 83 27.65 -11.64 0.64
N LEU A 84 27.41 -10.54 -0.09
CA LEU A 84 26.37 -9.56 0.23
C LEU A 84 24.96 -10.16 0.14
N VAL A 85 24.65 -10.90 -0.94
CA VAL A 85 23.38 -11.62 -1.07
C VAL A 85 23.25 -12.69 0.03
N ARG A 86 24.32 -13.42 0.32
CA ARG A 86 24.36 -14.39 1.43
C ARG A 86 24.06 -13.75 2.79
N GLN A 87 24.73 -12.66 3.13
CA GLN A 87 24.58 -11.93 4.40
C GLN A 87 23.17 -11.34 4.58
N TRP A 88 22.48 -11.00 3.48
CA TRP A 88 21.09 -10.58 3.56
C TRP A 88 20.13 -11.78 3.79
N ILE A 89 20.36 -12.92 3.14
CA ILE A 89 19.52 -14.12 3.31
C ILE A 89 19.71 -14.80 4.68
N ASP A 90 20.96 -15.00 5.10
CA ASP A 90 21.29 -15.68 6.36
C ASP A 90 21.01 -14.78 7.59
N GLY A 91 20.98 -13.46 7.37
CA GLY A 91 21.17 -12.46 8.40
C GLY A 91 22.67 -12.12 8.57
N ASP A 92 22.95 -10.94 9.11
CA ASP A 92 24.33 -10.52 9.38
C ASP A 92 24.78 -11.09 10.73
N ASP A 93 25.83 -11.91 10.74
CA ASP A 93 26.49 -12.43 11.95
C ASP A 93 26.80 -11.31 12.98
N LYS A 94 27.08 -10.09 12.50
CA LYS A 94 27.35 -8.90 13.32
C LYS A 94 26.11 -8.12 13.72
N ASN A 95 24.95 -8.41 13.10
CA ASN A 95 23.64 -7.93 13.55
C ASN A 95 22.95 -8.93 14.49
N THR A 96 23.73 -9.76 15.18
CA THR A 96 23.39 -10.38 16.47
C THR A 96 23.09 -9.36 17.59
N SER A 97 23.00 -8.07 17.27
CA SER A 97 22.59 -6.98 18.14
C SER A 97 21.12 -7.02 18.57
N SER A 98 20.26 -7.81 17.91
CA SER A 98 18.96 -8.14 18.50
C SER A 98 19.21 -9.05 19.70
N ALA A 99 19.21 -8.48 20.92
CA ALA A 99 19.40 -9.22 22.17
C ALA A 99 18.45 -10.43 22.22
N PRO A 100 18.87 -11.59 22.76
CA PRO A 100 18.14 -12.86 22.63
C PRO A 100 16.70 -12.74 23.10
N ARG A 101 15.77 -12.66 22.14
CA ARG A 101 14.36 -12.38 22.37
C ARG A 101 13.62 -13.62 22.87
N SER A 102 13.30 -13.63 24.15
CA SER A 102 12.35 -14.56 24.76
C SER A 102 11.05 -14.60 23.97
N PHE A 103 10.50 -15.80 23.76
CA PHE A 103 9.18 -16.00 23.17
C PHE A 103 8.09 -15.46 24.10
N ILE A 104 7.13 -14.69 23.57
CA ILE A 104 6.00 -14.14 24.34
C ILE A 104 4.76 -14.99 24.05
N SER A 105 4.22 -15.63 25.08
CA SER A 105 3.06 -16.53 24.94
C SER A 105 1.72 -15.77 24.96
N PRO A 106 0.63 -16.39 24.49
CA PRO A 106 -0.70 -15.79 24.56
C PRO A 106 -1.13 -15.41 25.98
N THR A 107 -0.76 -16.21 26.98
CA THR A 107 -1.02 -15.91 28.39
C THR A 107 -0.32 -14.62 28.84
N MET A 108 0.90 -14.34 28.37
CA MET A 108 1.58 -13.08 28.66
C MET A 108 0.82 -11.88 28.05
N VAL A 109 0.25 -12.05 26.84
CA VAL A 109 -0.60 -11.03 26.21
C VAL A 109 -1.87 -10.80 27.03
N ASP A 110 -2.54 -11.87 27.46
CA ASP A 110 -3.70 -11.80 28.36
C ASP A 110 -3.34 -11.06 29.67
N ASP A 111 -2.17 -11.36 30.26
CA ASP A 111 -1.66 -10.73 31.49
C ASP A 111 -1.30 -9.25 31.31
N PHE A 112 -0.66 -8.87 30.19
CA PHE A 112 -0.36 -7.47 29.86
C PHE A 112 -1.65 -6.64 29.72
N ILE A 113 -2.65 -7.17 29.01
CA ILE A 113 -3.97 -6.54 28.86
C ILE A 113 -4.65 -6.39 30.23
N LEU A 114 -4.66 -7.45 31.06
CA LEU A 114 -5.30 -7.36 32.37
C LEU A 114 -4.55 -6.42 33.35
N ALA A 115 -3.21 -6.37 33.29
CA ALA A 115 -2.41 -5.44 34.07
C ALA A 115 -2.72 -3.98 33.68
N ASP A 116 -2.83 -3.70 32.39
CA ASP A 116 -3.22 -2.40 31.88
C ASP A 116 -4.64 -2.01 32.30
N LEU A 117 -5.61 -2.90 32.14
CA LEU A 117 -7.01 -2.65 32.54
C LEU A 117 -7.16 -2.39 34.04
N LYS A 118 -6.38 -3.06 34.90
CA LYS A 118 -6.35 -2.79 36.35
C LYS A 118 -5.83 -1.39 36.71
N ASN A 119 -5.06 -0.76 35.83
CA ASN A 119 -4.60 0.62 35.96
C ASN A 119 -5.59 1.58 35.30
N PHE A 120 -5.97 1.32 34.05
CA PHE A 120 -6.82 2.16 33.23
C PHE A 120 -8.24 2.32 33.78
N LYS A 121 -8.87 1.25 34.30
CA LYS A 121 -10.21 1.30 34.91
C LYS A 121 -10.31 2.27 36.10
N LYS A 122 -9.20 2.53 36.81
CA LYS A 122 -9.14 3.52 37.90
C LYS A 122 -9.17 4.97 37.40
N ALA A 123 -8.78 5.23 36.16
CA ALA A 123 -8.64 6.57 35.60
C ALA A 123 -9.91 7.08 34.87
N ILE A 124 -10.74 6.17 34.35
CA ILE A 124 -11.76 6.51 33.32
C ILE A 124 -13.17 5.93 33.57
N GLY A 125 -13.46 5.40 34.76
CA GLY A 125 -14.85 5.13 35.17
C GLY A 125 -15.58 3.93 34.52
N GLY A 126 -14.92 3.17 33.64
CA GLY A 126 -15.39 1.85 33.21
C GLY A 126 -16.35 1.78 32.02
N ASN A 127 -16.51 2.86 31.26
CA ASN A 127 -17.39 2.91 30.08
C ASN A 127 -16.59 3.16 28.78
N SER A 128 -15.56 2.34 28.54
CA SER A 128 -14.56 2.57 27.47
C SER A 128 -14.72 1.65 26.27
N HIS A 129 -14.73 2.23 25.07
CA HIS A 129 -14.55 1.54 23.79
C HIS A 129 -13.07 1.18 23.54
N VAL A 130 -12.37 0.69 24.58
CA VAL A 130 -10.97 0.27 24.49
C VAL A 130 -10.84 -1.13 23.94
N ARG A 131 -9.86 -1.30 23.05
CA ARG A 131 -9.49 -2.53 22.35
C ARG A 131 -7.97 -2.63 22.24
N TYR A 132 -7.45 -3.78 21.83
CA TYR A 132 -6.01 -4.03 21.75
C TYR A 132 -5.57 -4.58 20.38
N LEU A 133 -4.41 -4.13 19.92
CA LEU A 133 -3.71 -4.69 18.76
C LEU A 133 -2.39 -5.32 19.19
N SER A 134 -1.98 -6.41 18.54
CA SER A 134 -0.78 -7.18 18.89
C SER A 134 0.18 -7.39 17.71
N LEU A 135 1.48 -7.14 17.94
CA LEU A 135 2.61 -7.51 17.07
C LEU A 135 3.34 -8.77 17.55
N VAL A 136 2.79 -9.49 18.55
CA VAL A 136 3.49 -10.61 19.19
C VAL A 136 3.76 -11.77 18.22
N ASN A 137 2.91 -11.99 17.21
CA ASN A 137 3.19 -12.96 16.16
C ASN A 137 4.48 -12.61 15.39
N ILE A 138 4.59 -11.39 14.85
CA ILE A 138 5.75 -10.89 14.09
C ILE A 138 7.03 -10.93 14.96
N TYR A 139 6.92 -10.52 16.23
CA TYR A 139 8.03 -10.59 17.18
C TYR A 139 8.47 -12.03 17.50
N ASN A 140 7.55 -13.01 17.46
CA ASN A 140 7.82 -14.42 17.71
C ASN A 140 8.32 -15.19 16.48
N GLU A 141 8.25 -14.63 15.26
CA GLU A 141 8.79 -15.29 14.06
C GLU A 141 10.31 -15.52 14.17
N ARG A 142 10.77 -16.66 13.67
CA ARG A 142 12.18 -17.06 13.68
C ARG A 142 12.63 -17.50 12.29
N ASN A 143 13.88 -17.19 11.93
CA ASN A 143 14.52 -17.71 10.73
C ASN A 143 14.95 -19.18 10.92
N ALA A 144 15.51 -19.79 9.88
CA ALA A 144 15.96 -21.19 9.92
C ALA A 144 17.10 -21.49 10.92
N SER A 145 17.80 -20.48 11.44
CA SER A 145 18.81 -20.62 12.50
C SER A 145 18.26 -20.37 13.91
N GLY A 146 16.96 -20.08 14.06
CA GLY A 146 16.31 -19.83 15.35
C GLY A 146 16.49 -18.41 15.89
N GLN A 147 17.04 -17.48 15.09
CA GLN A 147 17.15 -16.06 15.41
C GLN A 147 15.83 -15.32 15.08
N PRO A 148 15.54 -14.15 15.67
CA PRO A 148 14.38 -13.33 15.31
C PRO A 148 14.34 -13.02 13.81
N LEU A 149 13.19 -13.22 13.16
CA LEU A 149 13.06 -12.98 11.71
C LEU A 149 13.11 -11.48 11.37
N HIS A 150 12.56 -10.63 12.25
CA HIS A 150 12.54 -9.17 12.13
C HIS A 150 13.47 -8.54 13.16
N ASN A 151 14.30 -7.57 12.76
CA ASN A 151 15.17 -6.82 13.67
C ASN A 151 14.39 -5.74 14.47
N ASP A 152 15.06 -4.93 15.29
CA ASP A 152 14.37 -3.93 16.14
C ASP A 152 13.86 -2.70 15.36
N GLU A 153 14.55 -2.31 14.28
CA GLU A 153 14.17 -1.23 13.37
C GLU A 153 12.93 -1.62 12.54
N GLN A 154 12.93 -2.84 11.99
CA GLN A 154 11.77 -3.42 11.31
C GLN A 154 10.56 -3.46 12.25
N LEU A 155 10.72 -3.79 13.53
CA LEU A 155 9.62 -3.71 14.49
C LEU A 155 9.13 -2.26 14.71
N GLU A 156 10.00 -1.25 14.76
CA GLU A 156 9.53 0.16 14.82
C GLU A 156 8.73 0.57 13.57
N PHE A 157 9.05 0.04 12.38
CA PHE A 157 8.21 0.26 11.20
C PHE A 157 6.82 -0.38 11.35
N HIS A 158 6.72 -1.60 11.89
CA HIS A 158 5.42 -2.22 12.21
C HIS A 158 4.64 -1.46 13.31
N ARG A 159 5.32 -0.81 14.27
CA ARG A 159 4.68 0.09 15.25
C ARG A 159 4.16 1.37 14.58
N THR A 160 4.94 1.93 13.66
CA THR A 160 4.55 3.08 12.83
C THR A 160 3.36 2.75 11.93
N ALA A 161 3.27 1.52 11.41
CA ALA A 161 2.16 1.04 10.59
C ALA A 161 0.82 1.07 11.34
N ILE A 162 0.78 0.60 12.60
CA ILE A 162 -0.40 0.69 13.47
C ILE A 162 -0.86 2.14 13.62
N ASN A 163 0.06 3.03 14.00
CA ASN A 163 -0.25 4.44 14.20
C ASN A 163 -0.68 5.13 12.91
N LYS A 164 0.01 4.87 11.78
CA LYS A 164 -0.32 5.45 10.48
C LYS A 164 -1.72 5.02 10.04
N LEU A 165 -2.04 3.73 10.09
CA LEU A 165 -3.35 3.24 9.66
C LEU A 165 -4.50 3.74 10.55
N LEU A 166 -4.36 3.69 11.88
CA LEU A 166 -5.40 4.18 12.79
C LEU A 166 -5.73 5.66 12.57
N ASN A 167 -4.73 6.49 12.24
CA ASN A 167 -4.93 7.91 11.95
C ASN A 167 -5.35 8.18 10.48
N SER A 168 -4.91 7.37 9.51
CA SER A 168 -5.39 7.40 8.12
C SER A 168 -6.83 6.93 7.97
N LEU A 169 -7.38 6.22 8.97
CA LEU A 169 -8.79 5.85 9.08
C LEU A 169 -9.62 6.86 9.89
N SER A 170 -9.04 8.03 10.25
CA SER A 170 -9.65 8.96 11.20
C SER A 170 -9.88 10.37 10.64
N TRP A 171 -11.05 10.92 10.92
CA TRP A 171 -11.40 12.33 10.66
C TRP A 171 -10.98 13.29 11.79
N LYS A 172 -10.22 12.83 12.78
CA LYS A 172 -9.76 13.66 13.90
C LYS A 172 -8.66 14.64 13.45
N PRO A 173 -8.53 15.83 14.07
CA PRO A 173 -7.52 16.82 13.70
C PRO A 173 -6.12 16.54 14.28
N GLU A 174 -6.02 15.68 15.28
CA GLU A 174 -4.76 15.33 15.96
C GLU A 174 -4.34 13.90 15.60
N ILE A 175 -3.03 13.64 15.64
CA ILE A 175 -2.48 12.29 15.48
C ILE A 175 -2.26 11.69 16.86
N ILE A 176 -2.96 10.60 17.13
CA ILE A 176 -2.91 9.87 18.40
C ILE A 176 -2.20 8.54 18.15
N ASN A 177 -1.10 8.28 18.84
CA ASN A 177 -0.39 7.00 18.75
C ASN A 177 -0.97 6.01 19.77
N ALA A 178 -1.14 4.76 19.36
CA ALA A 178 -1.68 3.72 20.23
C ALA A 178 -0.67 3.42 21.37
N VAL A 179 -1.18 3.22 22.58
CA VAL A 179 -0.32 3.17 23.77
C VAL A 179 0.21 1.75 23.98
N PRO A 180 1.54 1.50 23.92
CA PRO A 180 2.08 0.19 24.25
C PRO A 180 1.90 -0.11 25.74
N VAL A 181 1.50 -1.34 26.07
CA VAL A 181 1.17 -1.75 27.46
C VAL A 181 2.12 -2.82 28.04
N ASP A 182 3.10 -3.25 27.24
CA ASP A 182 4.13 -4.23 27.62
C ASP A 182 5.55 -3.65 27.42
N PRO A 183 6.58 -4.21 28.09
CA PRO A 183 7.95 -3.71 28.00
C PRO A 183 8.60 -3.79 26.61
N ALA A 184 8.13 -4.70 25.73
CA ALA A 184 8.65 -4.86 24.36
C ALA A 184 7.89 -4.01 23.33
N ARG A 185 6.86 -3.25 23.75
CA ARG A 185 6.00 -2.42 22.90
C ARG A 185 5.40 -3.23 21.74
N LEU A 186 4.65 -4.28 22.05
CA LEU A 186 4.03 -5.20 21.10
C LEU A 186 2.51 -5.26 21.23
N VAL A 187 1.97 -5.00 22.42
CA VAL A 187 0.54 -4.96 22.70
C VAL A 187 0.13 -3.50 22.89
N PHE A 188 -0.84 -3.05 22.11
CA PHE A 188 -1.21 -1.63 21.98
C PHE A 188 -2.65 -1.41 22.42
N ARG A 189 -2.87 -0.58 23.44
CA ARG A 189 -4.20 -0.06 23.76
C ARG A 189 -4.63 0.95 22.70
N VAL A 190 -5.77 0.66 22.08
CA VAL A 190 -6.49 1.51 21.13
C VAL A 190 -7.79 1.95 21.80
N ASP A 191 -8.02 3.26 21.88
CA ASP A 191 -9.33 3.81 22.24
C ASP A 191 -10.08 4.13 20.94
N LEU A 192 -11.17 3.41 20.65
CA LEU A 192 -11.90 3.58 19.40
C LEU A 192 -12.52 4.98 19.28
N ASP A 193 -12.93 5.60 20.39
CA ASP A 193 -13.51 6.95 20.38
C ASP A 193 -12.44 8.01 20.07
N ALA A 194 -11.19 7.77 20.45
CA ALA A 194 -10.06 8.64 20.11
C ALA A 194 -9.85 8.74 18.60
N TYR A 195 -10.04 7.64 17.86
CA TYR A 195 -9.97 7.60 16.39
C TYR A 195 -11.32 7.88 15.70
N GLY A 196 -12.44 7.75 16.41
CA GLY A 196 -13.79 7.85 15.84
C GLY A 196 -14.27 6.56 15.13
N ILE A 197 -13.66 5.41 15.45
CA ILE A 197 -14.03 4.11 14.89
C ILE A 197 -15.28 3.63 15.64
N ALA A 198 -16.37 3.34 14.92
CA ALA A 198 -17.58 2.82 15.56
C ALA A 198 -17.35 1.43 16.16
N SER A 199 -17.84 1.21 17.38
CA SER A 199 -17.64 -0.08 18.07
C SER A 199 -18.23 -1.27 17.32
N ASP A 200 -19.32 -1.12 16.58
CA ASP A 200 -19.89 -2.24 15.80
C ASP A 200 -18.97 -2.66 14.64
N LEU A 201 -18.29 -1.71 13.98
CA LEU A 201 -17.28 -2.02 12.95
C LEU A 201 -16.12 -2.84 13.52
N TRP A 202 -15.66 -2.53 14.74
CA TRP A 202 -14.68 -3.38 15.43
C TRP A 202 -15.23 -4.79 15.68
N HIS A 203 -16.46 -4.92 16.19
CA HIS A 203 -17.04 -6.25 16.45
C HIS A 203 -17.21 -7.07 15.16
N ARG A 204 -17.54 -6.46 14.01
CA ARG A 204 -17.57 -7.15 12.70
C ARG A 204 -16.18 -7.61 12.25
N MET A 205 -15.16 -6.74 12.30
CA MET A 205 -13.78 -7.12 11.96
C MET A 205 -13.30 -8.28 12.84
N ALA A 206 -13.52 -8.18 14.15
CA ALA A 206 -13.11 -9.21 15.10
C ALA A 206 -14.01 -10.47 15.09
N GLY A 207 -15.25 -10.37 14.60
CA GLY A 207 -16.13 -11.52 14.35
C GLY A 207 -15.64 -12.39 13.20
N ALA A 208 -14.99 -11.78 12.20
CA ALA A 208 -14.31 -12.46 11.10
C ALA A 208 -12.86 -12.89 11.43
N TYR A 209 -12.28 -12.46 12.56
CA TYR A 209 -10.87 -12.65 12.89
C TYR A 209 -10.48 -14.13 13.03
N PRO A 210 -9.62 -14.67 12.13
CA PRO A 210 -9.46 -16.10 12.04
C PRO A 210 -8.63 -16.72 13.17
N TYR A 211 -7.86 -15.90 13.88
CA TYR A 211 -7.02 -16.27 15.03
C TYR A 211 -7.69 -15.97 16.37
N ARG A 212 -9.03 -15.82 16.42
CA ARG A 212 -9.79 -15.76 17.66
C ARG A 212 -9.75 -17.13 18.36
N VAL A 213 -8.93 -17.27 19.39
CA VAL A 213 -8.92 -18.45 20.26
C VAL A 213 -9.59 -18.11 21.60
N GLU A 214 -10.67 -18.82 21.92
CA GLU A 214 -11.28 -18.86 23.25
C GLU A 214 -10.33 -19.63 24.17
N ARG A 215 -9.50 -18.90 24.93
CA ARG A 215 -8.52 -19.41 25.91
C ARG A 215 -9.12 -19.46 27.31
N ASP A 216 -8.78 -20.51 28.07
CA ASP A 216 -9.30 -20.72 29.43
C ASP A 216 -8.55 -19.90 30.52
N SER A 217 -7.61 -19.03 30.13
CA SER A 217 -6.72 -18.33 31.07
C SER A 217 -7.49 -17.41 32.03
N PRO A 218 -7.09 -17.31 33.32
CA PRO A 218 -7.72 -16.40 34.27
C PRO A 218 -7.67 -14.94 33.81
N ALA A 219 -6.60 -14.57 33.09
CA ALA A 219 -6.40 -13.22 32.58
C ALA A 219 -7.34 -12.89 31.40
N ALA A 220 -7.47 -13.78 30.41
CA ALA A 220 -8.42 -13.63 29.30
C ALA A 220 -9.87 -13.55 29.80
N LYS A 221 -10.25 -14.43 30.73
CA LYS A 221 -11.59 -14.44 31.36
C LYS A 221 -11.92 -13.13 32.06
N GLU A 222 -10.95 -12.49 32.72
CA GLU A 222 -11.18 -11.21 33.40
C GLU A 222 -11.17 -10.03 32.42
N ALA A 223 -10.28 -10.02 31.42
CA ALA A 223 -10.31 -9.03 30.34
C ALA A 223 -11.64 -9.07 29.55
N GLN A 224 -12.15 -10.28 29.25
CA GLN A 224 -13.44 -10.50 28.60
C GLN A 224 -14.62 -9.94 29.43
N LYS A 225 -14.62 -10.12 30.76
CA LYS A 225 -15.63 -9.49 31.65
C LYS A 225 -15.56 -7.96 31.66
N LEU A 226 -14.38 -7.38 31.41
CA LEU A 226 -14.14 -5.95 31.50
C LEU A 226 -14.39 -5.18 30.19
N LEU A 227 -14.22 -5.83 29.04
CA LEU A 227 -14.30 -5.20 27.71
C LEU A 227 -15.35 -5.83 26.77
N GLY A 228 -15.87 -6.99 27.16
CA GLY A 228 -16.57 -7.92 26.27
C GLY A 228 -15.62 -8.88 25.55
N ASP A 229 -16.23 -9.74 24.74
CA ASP A 229 -15.55 -10.51 23.72
C ASP A 229 -14.81 -9.62 22.71
N LEU A 230 -13.98 -10.24 21.87
CA LEU A 230 -13.34 -9.59 20.71
C LEU A 230 -12.38 -8.44 21.06
N HIS A 231 -11.89 -8.36 22.30
CA HIS A 231 -11.12 -7.20 22.77
C HIS A 231 -9.68 -7.07 22.21
N VAL A 232 -9.14 -8.10 21.55
CA VAL A 232 -7.78 -8.11 20.97
C VAL A 232 -7.75 -8.75 19.58
N MET A 233 -6.94 -8.19 18.67
CA MET A 233 -6.60 -8.76 17.36
C MET A 233 -5.09 -8.62 17.07
N ARG A 234 -4.55 -9.43 16.15
CA ARG A 234 -3.23 -9.15 15.55
C ARG A 234 -3.29 -7.87 14.71
N ALA A 235 -2.21 -7.10 14.73
CA ALA A 235 -2.09 -5.86 13.98
C ALA A 235 -1.97 -6.09 12.46
N ASP A 236 -1.41 -7.22 12.03
CA ASP A 236 -1.32 -7.58 10.61
C ASP A 236 -2.69 -7.90 10.01
N TYR A 237 -3.53 -8.66 10.73
CA TYR A 237 -4.94 -8.85 10.38
C TYR A 237 -5.71 -7.53 10.37
N PHE A 238 -5.54 -6.68 11.39
CA PHE A 238 -6.19 -5.37 11.42
C PHE A 238 -5.80 -4.51 10.20
N ALA A 239 -4.52 -4.51 9.82
CA ALA A 239 -4.07 -3.83 8.61
C ALA A 239 -4.68 -4.44 7.34
N PHE A 240 -4.62 -5.77 7.21
CA PHE A 240 -5.21 -6.52 6.11
C PHE A 240 -6.69 -6.20 5.89
N ILE A 241 -7.51 -6.24 6.96
CA ILE A 241 -8.96 -6.09 6.82
C ILE A 241 -9.42 -4.63 6.74
N SER A 242 -8.74 -3.69 7.41
CA SER A 242 -9.18 -2.28 7.48
C SER A 242 -8.53 -1.34 6.47
N ALA A 243 -7.41 -1.73 5.82
CA ALA A 243 -6.82 -0.96 4.71
C ALA A 243 -7.47 -1.27 3.34
N GLN A 244 -8.43 -2.19 3.26
CA GLN A 244 -9.15 -2.55 2.03
C GLN A 244 -10.68 -2.47 2.20
N PRO A 245 -11.46 -2.51 1.09
CA PRO A 245 -12.91 -2.58 1.15
C PRO A 245 -13.39 -3.90 1.76
N PRO A 246 -14.52 -3.91 2.50
CA PRO A 246 -15.41 -2.79 2.74
C PRO A 246 -14.99 -1.88 3.90
N PHE A 247 -14.14 -2.34 4.82
CA PHE A 247 -13.92 -1.64 6.09
C PHE A 247 -13.20 -0.30 5.94
N TYR A 248 -12.24 -0.20 5.02
CA TYR A 248 -11.61 1.07 4.66
C TYR A 248 -12.66 2.16 4.36
N HIS A 249 -13.72 1.82 3.60
CA HIS A 249 -14.82 2.74 3.31
C HIS A 249 -15.78 2.93 4.49
N LEU A 250 -16.11 1.85 5.22
CA LEU A 250 -17.06 1.91 6.33
C LEU A 250 -16.54 2.76 7.49
N ILE A 251 -15.24 2.65 7.82
CA ILE A 251 -14.61 3.38 8.94
C ILE A 251 -14.44 4.86 8.60
N LEU A 252 -13.95 5.18 7.40
CA LEU A 252 -13.86 6.57 6.91
C LEU A 252 -15.20 7.16 6.46
N GLY A 253 -16.27 6.36 6.38
CA GLY A 253 -17.58 6.78 5.87
C GLY A 253 -17.56 7.21 4.39
N ILE A 254 -16.65 6.66 3.58
CA ILE A 254 -16.48 7.04 2.16
C ILE A 254 -17.79 6.79 1.40
N PRO A 255 -18.41 7.83 0.84
CA PRO A 255 -19.74 7.72 0.25
C PRO A 255 -19.73 6.79 -0.97
N GLY A 256 -20.86 6.12 -1.18
CA GLY A 256 -21.03 5.13 -2.22
C GLY A 256 -21.47 3.77 -1.70
N GLY A 257 -21.55 2.83 -2.62
CA GLY A 257 -22.18 1.53 -2.44
C GLY A 257 -22.94 1.14 -3.70
N THR A 258 -23.52 -0.06 -3.70
CA THR A 258 -24.11 -0.66 -4.91
C THR A 258 -25.19 0.24 -5.52
N ASN A 259 -24.95 0.71 -6.75
CA ASN A 259 -25.78 1.63 -7.54
C ASN A 259 -25.79 3.12 -7.13
N GLN A 260 -24.97 3.58 -6.18
CA GLN A 260 -24.88 5.01 -5.85
C GLN A 260 -24.04 5.80 -6.87
N ARG A 261 -24.71 6.40 -7.86
CA ARG A 261 -24.11 7.36 -8.81
C ARG A 261 -23.74 8.68 -8.12
N ARG A 262 -22.70 9.36 -8.65
CA ARG A 262 -22.16 10.63 -8.12
C ARG A 262 -21.76 10.58 -6.63
N SER A 263 -21.14 9.47 -6.24
CA SER A 263 -20.49 9.31 -4.94
C SER A 263 -19.27 10.25 -4.81
N ASP A 264 -18.61 10.58 -5.93
CA ASP A 264 -17.59 11.63 -5.99
C ASP A 264 -18.13 13.01 -5.58
N VAL A 265 -19.27 13.43 -6.12
CA VAL A 265 -19.91 14.73 -5.78
C VAL A 265 -20.36 14.75 -4.32
N GLU A 266 -20.81 13.62 -3.78
CA GLU A 266 -21.12 13.48 -2.34
C GLU A 266 -19.86 13.61 -1.47
N LEU A 267 -18.71 13.05 -1.89
CA LEU A 267 -17.44 13.27 -1.20
C LEU A 267 -16.99 14.74 -1.31
N GLU A 268 -17.03 15.33 -2.50
CA GLU A 268 -16.69 16.73 -2.75
C GLU A 268 -17.50 17.67 -1.84
N ASN A 269 -18.83 17.48 -1.75
CA ASN A 269 -19.69 18.22 -0.84
C ASN A 269 -19.25 18.11 0.62
N ARG A 270 -18.92 16.90 1.11
CA ARG A 270 -18.41 16.67 2.47
C ARG A 270 -17.03 17.31 2.72
N LEU A 271 -16.20 17.37 1.69
CA LEU A 271 -14.88 18.00 1.72
C LEU A 271 -14.95 19.54 1.63
N GLY A 272 -16.13 20.12 1.35
CA GLY A 272 -16.34 21.55 1.12
C GLY A 272 -16.04 22.01 -0.31
N VAL A 273 -15.84 21.08 -1.24
CA VAL A 273 -15.50 21.31 -2.64
C VAL A 273 -16.79 21.43 -3.46
N VAL A 274 -17.03 22.59 -4.09
CA VAL A 274 -18.15 22.79 -5.01
C VAL A 274 -17.59 22.87 -6.42
N TYR A 275 -17.34 21.71 -7.05
CA TYR A 275 -16.48 21.54 -8.23
C TYR A 275 -16.62 22.64 -9.31
N HIS A 276 -17.85 22.87 -9.81
CA HIS A 276 -18.15 23.88 -10.85
C HIS A 276 -17.81 25.34 -10.47
N ARG A 277 -17.50 25.64 -9.20
CA ARG A 277 -17.01 26.94 -8.73
C ARG A 277 -15.50 26.91 -8.52
N GLU A 278 -14.99 25.83 -7.95
CA GLU A 278 -13.57 25.63 -7.67
C GLU A 278 -12.73 25.57 -8.95
N VAL A 279 -13.22 24.89 -10.00
CA VAL A 279 -12.55 24.81 -11.31
C VAL A 279 -12.34 26.17 -11.97
N LEU A 280 -13.17 27.18 -11.65
CA LEU A 280 -13.08 28.53 -12.19
C LEU A 280 -12.03 29.41 -11.49
N LYS A 281 -11.54 29.00 -10.31
CA LYS A 281 -10.58 29.76 -9.52
C LYS A 281 -9.17 29.73 -10.15
N PRO A 282 -8.30 30.72 -9.87
CA PRO A 282 -6.89 30.67 -10.22
C PRO A 282 -6.08 29.69 -9.34
N GLU A 283 -6.60 29.26 -8.18
CA GLU A 283 -5.97 28.27 -7.31
C GLU A 283 -5.93 26.86 -7.92
N THR A 284 -6.90 26.52 -8.76
CA THR A 284 -7.03 25.19 -9.39
C THR A 284 -5.98 24.99 -10.48
N VAL A 285 -5.25 23.88 -10.41
CA VAL A 285 -4.17 23.51 -11.33
C VAL A 285 -4.44 22.16 -11.96
N ARG A 286 -4.08 21.99 -13.23
CA ARG A 286 -4.21 20.77 -14.01
C ARG A 286 -2.88 20.35 -14.64
N ALA A 287 -2.72 19.05 -14.85
CA ALA A 287 -1.68 18.49 -15.72
C ALA A 287 -2.24 17.31 -16.51
N GLY A 288 -2.14 17.36 -17.84
CA GLY A 288 -2.63 16.32 -18.74
C GLY A 288 -1.50 15.74 -19.58
N PHE A 289 -1.43 14.41 -19.66
CA PHE A 289 -0.30 13.69 -20.26
C PHE A 289 -0.72 12.40 -20.96
N GLN A 290 -0.02 12.07 -22.06
CA GLN A 290 -0.36 10.98 -22.98
C GLN A 290 -0.02 9.58 -22.44
N LYS A 291 0.87 9.50 -21.44
CA LYS A 291 1.29 8.25 -20.80
C LYS A 291 1.38 8.45 -19.30
N SER A 292 0.74 7.57 -18.54
CA SER A 292 0.87 7.47 -17.09
C SER A 292 1.76 6.29 -16.72
N GLY A 293 2.27 6.27 -15.48
CA GLY A 293 2.84 5.05 -14.87
C GLY A 293 1.78 4.08 -14.34
N VAL A 294 0.51 4.54 -14.24
CA VAL A 294 -0.61 3.79 -13.63
C VAL A 294 -1.78 3.63 -14.60
N SER A 295 -2.15 4.68 -15.34
CA SER A 295 -3.19 4.57 -16.38
C SER A 295 -2.68 3.98 -17.69
N GLN A 296 -3.51 3.15 -18.31
CA GLN A 296 -3.27 2.57 -19.62
C GLN A 296 -3.28 3.63 -20.75
N GLY A 297 -4.09 4.68 -20.60
CA GLY A 297 -4.29 5.72 -21.61
C GLY A 297 -3.65 7.07 -21.28
N ASN A 298 -4.24 8.12 -21.85
CA ASN A 298 -3.99 9.49 -21.39
C ASN A 298 -4.65 9.70 -20.01
N ARG A 299 -4.10 10.61 -19.20
CA ARG A 299 -4.63 10.97 -17.86
C ARG A 299 -4.58 12.47 -17.68
N LEU A 300 -5.62 13.04 -17.07
CA LEU A 300 -5.60 14.37 -16.47
C LEU A 300 -5.52 14.20 -14.95
N ILE A 301 -4.74 15.04 -14.27
CA ILE A 301 -4.87 15.28 -12.83
C ILE A 301 -5.26 16.74 -12.58
N GLU A 302 -6.09 16.98 -11.57
CA GLU A 302 -6.60 18.29 -11.17
C GLU A 302 -6.48 18.47 -9.66
N ARG A 303 -5.85 19.56 -9.22
CA ARG A 303 -5.66 19.95 -7.82
C ARG A 303 -6.59 21.11 -7.48
N ILE A 304 -7.48 20.92 -6.52
CA ILE A 304 -8.34 21.95 -5.93
C ILE A 304 -7.87 22.26 -4.50
N GLU A 305 -7.86 23.55 -4.15
CA GLU A 305 -7.53 23.99 -2.79
C GLU A 305 -8.70 23.80 -1.82
N ARG A 306 -8.39 23.44 -0.57
CA ARG A 306 -9.35 23.39 0.54
C ARG A 306 -8.84 24.24 1.70
N ALA A 307 -9.77 24.66 2.57
CA ALA A 307 -9.47 25.56 3.69
C ALA A 307 -8.31 25.05 4.57
N ASN A 308 -7.57 25.99 5.17
CA ASN A 308 -6.43 25.72 6.06
C ASN A 308 -5.31 24.88 5.40
N GLY A 309 -5.04 25.14 4.12
CA GLY A 309 -4.00 24.46 3.34
C GLY A 309 -4.25 22.95 3.15
N ALA A 310 -5.51 22.53 3.24
CA ALA A 310 -5.94 21.19 2.88
C ALA A 310 -6.02 21.07 1.34
N TYR A 311 -6.00 19.84 0.83
CA TYR A 311 -6.03 19.59 -0.61
C TYR A 311 -7.04 18.53 -1.02
N TYR A 312 -7.38 18.58 -2.30
CA TYR A 312 -8.13 17.57 -3.05
C TYR A 312 -7.50 17.45 -4.43
N TRP A 313 -7.12 16.23 -4.81
CA TRP A 313 -6.66 15.88 -6.14
C TRP A 313 -7.69 14.91 -6.76
N LYS A 314 -8.05 15.13 -8.01
CA LYS A 314 -8.91 14.25 -8.81
C LYS A 314 -8.18 13.87 -10.09
N SER A 315 -8.11 12.59 -10.42
CA SER A 315 -7.71 12.14 -11.75
C SER A 315 -8.91 11.85 -12.65
N TYR A 316 -8.63 11.91 -13.94
CA TYR A 316 -9.52 11.47 -15.01
C TYR A 316 -8.70 10.55 -15.90
N ASP A 317 -9.06 9.27 -15.91
CA ASP A 317 -8.31 8.18 -16.54
C ASP A 317 -9.13 7.58 -17.69
N PHE A 318 -8.45 7.25 -18.80
CA PHE A 318 -9.10 6.94 -20.08
C PHE A 318 -8.64 5.58 -20.62
N ASN A 319 -9.58 4.76 -21.13
CA ASN A 319 -9.27 3.51 -21.83
C ASN A 319 -8.65 3.82 -23.20
N THR A 320 -7.56 3.14 -23.55
CA THR A 320 -6.88 3.24 -24.85
C THR A 320 -7.80 2.88 -26.03
N GLU A 321 -8.67 1.90 -25.86
CA GLU A 321 -9.62 1.44 -26.88
C GLU A 321 -10.63 2.54 -27.25
N ARG A 322 -10.95 3.43 -26.31
CA ARG A 322 -11.99 4.46 -26.43
C ARG A 322 -11.46 5.82 -26.88
N GLN A 323 -10.15 5.97 -27.13
CA GLN A 323 -9.54 7.25 -27.54
C GLN A 323 -10.09 7.81 -28.88
N ASN A 324 -10.68 6.95 -29.72
CA ASN A 324 -11.36 7.38 -30.95
C ASN A 324 -12.81 7.84 -30.74
N GLU A 325 -13.40 7.61 -29.57
CA GLU A 325 -14.73 8.08 -29.23
C GLU A 325 -14.76 9.59 -28.92
N ARG A 326 -15.95 10.17 -28.92
CA ARG A 326 -16.17 11.58 -28.59
C ARG A 326 -15.75 11.84 -27.14
N GLY A 327 -14.61 12.52 -26.97
CA GLY A 327 -14.11 12.92 -25.66
C GLY A 327 -13.25 11.86 -24.96
N GLY A 328 -12.90 10.75 -25.60
CA GLY A 328 -11.94 9.76 -25.07
C GLY A 328 -10.46 10.16 -25.24
N ASP A 329 -10.20 11.25 -25.96
CA ASP A 329 -8.89 11.87 -26.14
C ASP A 329 -8.89 13.26 -25.51
N LEU A 330 -8.21 13.37 -24.36
CA LEU A 330 -8.02 14.60 -23.60
C LEU A 330 -7.40 15.74 -24.42
N PHE A 331 -6.53 15.45 -25.40
CA PHE A 331 -5.88 16.49 -26.22
C PHE A 331 -6.79 17.01 -27.34
N ARG A 332 -7.88 16.31 -27.64
CA ARG A 332 -8.96 16.79 -28.51
C ARG A 332 -10.11 17.42 -27.72
N ALA A 333 -10.26 17.06 -26.45
CA ALA A 333 -11.31 17.53 -25.56
C ALA A 333 -10.78 18.09 -24.21
N PRO A 334 -10.00 19.18 -24.20
CA PRO A 334 -9.19 19.56 -23.04
C PRO A 334 -9.92 20.30 -21.92
N LEU A 335 -11.20 20.67 -22.09
CA LEU A 335 -11.88 21.66 -21.24
C LEU A 335 -12.71 21.04 -20.09
N GLY A 336 -12.36 19.82 -19.66
CA GLY A 336 -12.98 19.15 -18.52
C GLY A 336 -14.19 18.27 -18.86
N PRO A 337 -14.78 17.63 -17.83
CA PRO A 337 -16.09 16.99 -17.93
C PRO A 337 -17.21 18.05 -18.06
N ILE A 338 -18.43 17.62 -18.40
CA ILE A 338 -19.55 18.52 -18.69
C ILE A 338 -19.91 19.48 -17.54
N ASP A 339 -19.72 19.05 -16.29
CA ASP A 339 -20.01 19.80 -15.07
C ASP A 339 -18.91 20.81 -14.68
N ALA A 340 -17.75 20.80 -15.34
CA ALA A 340 -16.75 21.86 -15.21
C ALA A 340 -17.21 23.20 -15.81
N GLY A 341 -18.17 23.19 -16.74
CA GLY A 341 -18.82 24.39 -17.28
C GLY A 341 -17.90 25.38 -18.03
N LEU A 342 -16.68 24.96 -18.39
CA LEU A 342 -15.68 25.82 -19.02
C LEU A 342 -16.08 26.22 -20.45
N THR A 343 -16.69 25.30 -21.19
CA THR A 343 -17.12 25.44 -22.59
C THR A 343 -18.60 25.08 -22.80
N LYS A 344 -19.18 25.55 -23.92
CA LYS A 344 -20.44 25.03 -24.48
C LYS A 344 -20.22 24.10 -25.68
N ASN A 345 -19.01 24.12 -26.27
CA ASN A 345 -18.66 23.31 -27.42
C ASN A 345 -18.52 21.84 -27.02
N GLN A 346 -19.50 21.04 -27.44
CA GLN A 346 -19.59 19.61 -27.15
C GLN A 346 -18.47 18.78 -27.81
N SER A 347 -17.53 19.35 -28.58
CA SER A 347 -16.32 18.65 -29.03
C SER A 347 -15.12 18.83 -28.09
N LEU A 348 -15.18 19.79 -27.16
CA LEU A 348 -14.08 20.15 -26.25
C LEU A 348 -14.27 19.63 -24.81
N ILE A 349 -15.38 18.93 -24.56
CA ILE A 349 -15.74 18.28 -23.30
C ILE A 349 -15.33 16.81 -23.37
N PHE A 350 -14.59 16.31 -22.38
CA PHE A 350 -14.16 14.91 -22.35
C PHE A 350 -15.15 13.97 -21.65
N SER A 351 -14.93 12.67 -21.81
CA SER A 351 -15.60 11.60 -21.08
C SER A 351 -14.54 10.59 -20.62
N GLN A 352 -14.13 10.67 -19.36
CA GLN A 352 -13.23 9.70 -18.73
C GLN A 352 -13.90 8.33 -18.55
N ASP A 353 -13.09 7.29 -18.34
CA ASP A 353 -13.54 5.94 -18.02
C ASP A 353 -13.56 5.67 -16.49
N GLY A 354 -12.64 6.30 -15.76
CA GLY A 354 -12.59 6.26 -14.30
C GLY A 354 -11.79 7.43 -13.71
N GLY A 355 -11.53 7.37 -12.40
CA GLY A 355 -10.72 8.36 -11.70
C GLY A 355 -10.40 7.97 -10.26
N GLU A 356 -9.44 8.68 -9.70
CA GLU A 356 -8.93 8.54 -8.34
C GLU A 356 -9.01 9.90 -7.63
N LEU A 357 -9.59 9.91 -6.43
CA LEU A 357 -9.76 11.09 -5.59
C LEU A 357 -8.84 10.95 -4.37
N ILE A 358 -7.88 11.86 -4.21
CA ILE A 358 -6.93 11.87 -3.08
C ILE A 358 -7.11 13.16 -2.29
N PHE A 359 -7.33 13.07 -0.99
CA PHE A 359 -7.63 14.24 -0.15
C PHE A 359 -6.95 14.18 1.20
N SER A 360 -6.57 15.35 1.72
CA SER A 360 -6.03 15.46 3.07
C SER A 360 -7.14 15.37 4.12
N LEU A 361 -6.95 14.45 5.06
CA LEU A 361 -7.68 14.38 6.32
C LEU A 361 -7.30 15.55 7.24
N PRO A 362 -8.10 15.87 8.28
CA PRO A 362 -7.83 16.99 9.17
C PRO A 362 -6.46 16.90 9.88
N ASN A 363 -6.04 15.71 10.28
CA ASN A 363 -4.71 15.42 10.86
C ASN A 363 -3.52 15.54 9.89
N GLY A 364 -3.77 15.75 8.58
CA GLY A 364 -2.74 15.90 7.55
C GLY A 364 -2.37 14.63 6.79
N LEU A 365 -2.84 13.45 7.21
CA LEU A 365 -2.71 12.22 6.43
C LEU A 365 -3.63 12.25 5.19
N GLN A 366 -3.45 11.29 4.28
CA GLN A 366 -4.26 11.16 3.07
C GLN A 366 -5.30 10.05 3.20
N ALA A 367 -6.45 10.29 2.58
CA ALA A 367 -7.44 9.28 2.24
C ALA A 367 -7.80 9.37 0.75
N TYR A 368 -8.34 8.26 0.25
CA TYR A 368 -8.41 7.90 -1.17
C TYR A 368 -9.79 7.35 -1.54
N MET A 369 -10.22 7.55 -2.78
CA MET A 369 -11.45 6.99 -3.33
C MET A 369 -11.35 6.79 -4.85
N LEU A 370 -11.52 5.55 -5.32
CA LEU A 370 -11.63 5.20 -6.74
C LEU A 370 -13.08 5.37 -7.22
N VAL A 371 -13.28 5.79 -8.48
CA VAL A 371 -14.60 5.94 -9.12
C VAL A 371 -14.63 5.55 -10.60
N ASP A 372 -15.82 5.21 -11.09
CA ASP A 372 -16.10 5.04 -12.52
C ASP A 372 -16.44 6.37 -13.23
N SER A 373 -16.63 6.30 -14.56
CA SER A 373 -17.11 7.40 -15.42
C SER A 373 -18.42 8.07 -14.97
N PHE A 374 -19.21 7.45 -14.09
CA PHE A 374 -20.47 7.99 -13.54
C PHE A 374 -20.33 8.47 -12.08
N GLY A 375 -19.12 8.51 -11.54
CA GLY A 375 -18.83 8.87 -10.15
C GLY A 375 -19.30 7.83 -9.14
N VAL A 376 -19.59 6.59 -9.55
CA VAL A 376 -19.90 5.48 -8.62
C VAL A 376 -18.60 5.09 -7.92
N ARG A 377 -18.61 4.93 -6.59
CA ARG A 377 -17.44 4.45 -5.84
C ARG A 377 -17.08 3.04 -6.28
N LEU A 378 -15.80 2.84 -6.57
CA LEU A 378 -15.21 1.53 -6.84
C LEU A 378 -14.44 1.01 -5.63
N ASP A 379 -14.51 -0.30 -5.44
CA ASP A 379 -13.75 -1.03 -4.42
C ASP A 379 -12.41 -1.54 -5.02
N GLU A 380 -12.42 -1.90 -6.30
CA GLU A 380 -11.25 -2.18 -7.16
C GLU A 380 -11.41 -1.43 -8.49
N ALA A 381 -10.32 -0.87 -9.05
CA ALA A 381 -10.37 -0.21 -10.35
C ALA A 381 -10.11 -1.18 -11.53
N PRO A 382 -10.77 -0.97 -12.70
CA PRO A 382 -10.69 -1.91 -13.81
C PRO A 382 -9.35 -1.83 -14.57
N LEU A 383 -8.75 -3.01 -14.81
CA LEU A 383 -7.41 -3.18 -15.39
C LEU A 383 -7.22 -2.57 -16.79
N ASN A 384 -8.30 -2.39 -17.56
CA ASN A 384 -8.25 -1.74 -18.89
C ASN A 384 -8.21 -0.20 -18.82
N VAL A 385 -8.24 0.39 -17.61
CA VAL A 385 -8.14 1.84 -17.37
C VAL A 385 -6.89 2.16 -16.55
N VAL A 386 -6.60 1.39 -15.50
CA VAL A 386 -5.46 1.58 -14.58
C VAL A 386 -4.93 0.25 -14.06
N THR A 387 -3.62 0.17 -13.78
CA THR A 387 -2.90 -1.02 -13.27
C THR A 387 -1.77 -0.63 -12.32
N ASP A 388 -1.59 -1.38 -11.23
CA ASP A 388 -0.47 -1.24 -10.30
C ASP A 388 0.62 -2.29 -10.58
N LYS A 389 1.66 -1.91 -11.33
CA LYS A 389 2.78 -2.81 -11.66
C LYS A 389 3.54 -3.33 -10.44
N SER A 390 3.46 -2.67 -9.28
CA SER A 390 4.15 -3.14 -8.07
C SER A 390 3.46 -4.36 -7.43
N ARG A 391 2.26 -4.71 -7.89
CA ARG A 391 1.52 -5.91 -7.48
C ARG A 391 1.53 -7.00 -8.55
N LYS A 392 1.75 -8.24 -8.11
CA LYS A 392 1.74 -9.46 -8.94
C LYS A 392 0.44 -9.71 -9.71
N ASP A 393 -0.67 -9.13 -9.26
CA ASP A 393 -1.99 -9.22 -9.89
C ASP A 393 -2.38 -7.96 -10.70
N SER A 394 -1.54 -6.92 -10.71
CA SER A 394 -1.79 -5.59 -11.30
C SER A 394 -3.03 -4.84 -10.79
N ARG A 395 -3.74 -5.35 -9.76
CA ARG A 395 -5.00 -4.78 -9.28
C ARG A 395 -4.78 -3.54 -8.43
N ILE A 396 -5.64 -2.53 -8.58
CA ILE A 396 -5.66 -1.36 -7.71
C ILE A 396 -6.86 -1.48 -6.77
N ILE A 397 -6.58 -1.80 -5.51
CA ILE A 397 -7.58 -1.96 -4.45
C ILE A 397 -7.67 -0.65 -3.67
N ASN A 398 -8.88 -0.10 -3.56
CA ASN A 398 -9.13 1.21 -2.95
C ASN A 398 -8.75 1.20 -1.45
N GLY A 399 -7.93 2.16 -1.03
CA GLY A 399 -7.23 2.13 0.25
C GLY A 399 -5.80 1.64 0.05
N ILE A 400 -5.53 0.35 0.23
CA ILE A 400 -4.18 -0.22 0.31
C ILE A 400 -3.24 0.12 -0.86
N SER A 401 -3.67 -0.04 -2.13
CA SER A 401 -2.81 0.29 -3.28
C SER A 401 -2.48 1.78 -3.30
N CYS A 402 -3.46 2.63 -2.98
CA CYS A 402 -3.25 4.07 -2.89
C CYS A 402 -2.31 4.44 -1.73
N ILE A 403 -2.47 3.83 -0.55
CA ILE A 403 -1.59 4.01 0.62
C ILE A 403 -0.14 3.64 0.28
N GLN A 404 0.06 2.54 -0.46
CA GLN A 404 1.36 2.03 -0.89
C GLN A 404 2.02 2.95 -1.94
N CYS A 405 1.30 3.33 -2.99
CA CYS A 405 1.78 4.24 -4.03
C CYS A 405 2.11 5.63 -3.45
N HIS A 406 1.26 6.14 -2.56
CA HIS A 406 1.43 7.45 -1.92
C HIS A 406 2.19 7.39 -0.59
N LYS A 407 3.12 6.44 -0.44
CA LYS A 407 3.97 6.30 0.75
C LYS A 407 4.72 7.57 1.15
N ASN A 408 5.04 8.42 0.16
CA ASN A 408 5.74 9.71 0.30
C ASN A 408 4.82 10.93 0.00
N GLY A 409 3.49 10.73 -0.04
CA GLY A 409 2.52 11.73 -0.48
C GLY A 409 2.29 11.72 -1.99
N MET A 410 2.00 12.88 -2.59
CA MET A 410 1.74 13.02 -4.02
C MET A 410 3.02 12.77 -4.87
N PHE A 411 2.88 11.91 -5.87
CA PHE A 411 3.96 11.54 -6.80
C PHE A 411 4.21 12.65 -7.84
N SER A 412 5.46 13.05 -8.05
CA SER A 412 5.79 14.33 -8.70
C SER A 412 7.01 14.35 -9.62
N SER A 413 7.90 13.34 -9.57
CA SER A 413 9.20 13.37 -10.25
C SER A 413 9.10 13.42 -11.79
N ASP A 414 8.08 12.75 -12.35
CA ASP A 414 7.98 12.47 -13.79
C ASP A 414 6.73 13.11 -14.42
N VAL A 415 5.98 13.91 -13.66
CA VAL A 415 4.72 14.53 -14.11
C VAL A 415 5.03 15.83 -14.85
N VAL A 416 5.06 15.75 -16.19
CA VAL A 416 5.16 16.91 -17.09
C VAL A 416 3.83 17.10 -17.81
N ASP A 417 3.21 18.27 -17.62
CA ASP A 417 2.02 18.69 -18.35
C ASP A 417 2.31 18.90 -19.84
N GLN A 418 1.47 18.34 -20.70
CA GLN A 418 1.62 18.34 -22.15
C GLN A 418 0.52 19.16 -22.85
N MET A 419 -0.48 19.63 -22.09
CA MET A 419 -1.73 20.14 -22.66
C MET A 419 -1.51 21.36 -23.57
N LEU A 420 -0.86 22.42 -23.08
CA LEU A 420 -0.69 23.66 -23.86
C LEU A 420 0.06 23.46 -25.19
N SER A 421 1.01 22.53 -25.24
CA SER A 421 1.71 22.15 -26.48
C SER A 421 0.85 21.29 -27.40
N SER A 422 0.17 20.27 -26.86
CA SER A 422 -0.63 19.34 -27.67
C SER A 422 -1.91 19.97 -28.21
N THR A 423 -2.52 20.91 -27.49
CA THR A 423 -3.75 21.59 -27.90
C THR A 423 -3.54 22.82 -28.78
N ALA A 424 -2.29 23.20 -29.10
CA ALA A 424 -1.96 24.46 -29.77
C ALA A 424 -2.63 24.68 -31.15
N ASN A 425 -3.10 23.60 -31.79
CA ASN A 425 -3.81 23.63 -33.08
C ASN A 425 -5.35 23.59 -32.93
N LEU A 426 -5.89 23.54 -31.72
CA LEU A 426 -7.34 23.56 -31.50
C LEU A 426 -7.92 24.97 -31.74
N LYS A 427 -9.11 25.01 -32.32
CA LYS A 427 -9.89 26.25 -32.47
C LYS A 427 -10.67 26.51 -31.17
N LEU A 428 -10.03 27.20 -30.24
CA LEU A 428 -10.62 27.65 -28.98
C LEU A 428 -11.10 29.11 -29.10
N ASP A 429 -12.20 29.46 -28.43
CA ASP A 429 -12.57 30.87 -28.23
C ASP A 429 -11.68 31.55 -27.15
N ALA A 430 -11.79 32.87 -27.00
CA ALA A 430 -10.95 33.63 -26.07
C ALA A 430 -11.16 33.26 -24.58
N ARG A 431 -12.37 32.82 -24.19
CA ARG A 431 -12.67 32.31 -22.84
C ARG A 431 -12.11 30.89 -22.68
N GLU A 432 -12.27 30.04 -23.69
CA GLU A 432 -11.76 28.67 -23.70
C GLU A 432 -10.23 28.64 -23.61
N GLN A 433 -9.54 29.45 -24.41
CA GLN A 433 -8.10 29.63 -24.37
C GLN A 433 -7.63 30.18 -23.02
N ALA A 434 -8.29 31.21 -22.48
CA ALA A 434 -7.96 31.76 -21.16
C ALA A 434 -8.21 30.76 -20.02
N ALA A 435 -9.25 29.91 -20.12
CA ALA A 435 -9.51 28.87 -19.15
C ALA A 435 -8.41 27.80 -19.15
N LEU A 436 -8.03 27.32 -20.33
CA LEU A 436 -6.95 26.34 -20.48
C LEU A 436 -5.61 26.91 -19.99
N THR A 437 -5.21 28.11 -20.44
CA THR A 437 -3.95 28.74 -20.05
C THR A 437 -3.87 29.06 -18.54
N ARG A 438 -5.00 29.30 -17.86
CA ARG A 438 -5.01 29.54 -16.39
C ARG A 438 -4.62 28.30 -15.58
N MET A 439 -5.14 27.13 -15.96
CA MET A 439 -5.05 25.91 -15.13
C MET A 439 -3.72 25.17 -15.32
N HIS A 440 -3.06 25.37 -16.46
CA HIS A 440 -1.89 24.60 -16.90
C HIS A 440 -0.58 25.34 -16.62
N ASP A 441 -0.13 25.29 -15.36
CA ASP A 441 1.13 25.87 -14.87
C ASP A 441 2.00 24.80 -14.19
N GLN A 442 3.01 24.32 -14.92
CA GLN A 442 3.97 23.31 -14.45
C GLN A 442 4.76 23.78 -13.21
N LYS A 443 5.07 25.07 -13.07
CA LYS A 443 5.83 25.58 -11.91
C LYS A 443 4.96 25.57 -10.66
N LYS A 444 3.70 25.98 -10.80
CA LYS A 444 2.71 25.90 -9.71
C LYS A 444 2.40 24.45 -9.34
N LEU A 445 2.25 23.55 -10.33
CA LEU A 445 2.07 22.11 -10.12
C LEU A 445 3.18 21.51 -9.25
N VAL A 446 4.45 21.74 -9.60
CA VAL A 446 5.60 21.21 -8.83
C VAL A 446 5.64 21.77 -7.41
N ASN A 447 5.34 23.05 -7.22
CA ASN A 447 5.24 23.65 -5.88
C ASN A 447 4.10 23.03 -5.05
N LEU A 448 2.93 22.79 -5.65
CA LEU A 448 1.78 22.17 -5.00
C LEU A 448 2.07 20.72 -4.60
N PHE A 449 2.75 19.94 -5.45
CA PHE A 449 3.22 18.61 -5.08
C PHE A 449 4.16 18.65 -3.85
N ALA A 450 5.14 19.55 -3.85
CA ALA A 450 6.08 19.68 -2.72
C ALA A 450 5.36 20.08 -1.42
N GLN A 451 4.38 20.99 -1.50
CA GLN A 451 3.56 21.42 -0.37
C GLN A 451 2.66 20.29 0.17
N ASP A 452 1.89 19.65 -0.71
CA ASP A 452 0.87 18.66 -0.33
C ASP A 452 1.53 17.36 0.19
N SER A 453 2.69 16.97 -0.37
CA SER A 453 3.53 15.87 0.13
C SER A 453 4.28 16.23 1.41
N GLY A 454 4.77 17.48 1.56
CA GLY A 454 5.37 17.95 2.81
C GLY A 454 4.39 17.85 3.99
N ARG A 455 3.17 18.35 3.81
CA ARG A 455 2.07 18.23 4.79
C ARG A 455 1.80 16.76 5.17
N PHE A 456 1.83 15.85 4.21
CA PHE A 456 1.63 14.43 4.45
C PHE A 456 2.78 13.80 5.24
N MET A 457 4.04 14.10 4.89
CA MET A 457 5.19 13.56 5.60
C MET A 457 5.33 14.12 7.03
N ASP A 458 4.98 15.38 7.26
CA ASP A 458 4.85 15.98 8.59
C ASP A 458 3.74 15.32 9.44
N ALA A 459 2.77 14.68 8.80
CA ALA A 459 1.73 13.89 9.46
C ALA A 459 2.24 12.47 9.75
N VAL A 460 2.80 11.77 8.74
CA VAL A 460 3.36 10.42 8.91
C VAL A 460 4.48 10.38 9.95
N GLY A 461 5.36 11.39 10.00
CA GLY A 461 6.45 11.47 10.99
C GLY A 461 5.98 11.55 12.45
N LYS A 462 4.71 11.91 12.71
CA LYS A 462 4.11 11.87 14.06
C LYS A 462 3.64 10.46 14.43
N CYS A 463 3.35 9.60 13.45
CA CYS A 463 2.99 8.19 13.66
C CYS A 463 4.19 7.33 14.08
N GLY A 464 5.40 7.70 13.63
CA GLY A 464 6.66 7.02 13.95
C GLY A 464 7.71 7.13 12.85
N PRO A 465 8.87 6.47 12.98
CA PRO A 465 9.91 6.46 11.96
C PRO A 465 9.47 5.76 10.67
N VAL A 466 9.83 6.33 9.52
CA VAL A 466 9.60 5.73 8.20
C VAL A 466 10.87 5.09 7.64
N GLY A 467 10.70 3.91 7.03
CA GLY A 467 11.75 3.21 6.31
C GLY A 467 11.64 3.40 4.79
N ARG A 468 12.28 2.48 4.03
CA ARG A 468 12.21 2.45 2.56
C ARG A 468 10.85 1.97 2.04
N GLU A 469 10.29 0.95 2.69
CA GLU A 469 8.97 0.39 2.37
C GLU A 469 7.85 1.15 3.10
N GLU A 470 6.62 0.99 2.62
CA GLU A 470 5.46 1.64 3.23
C GLU A 470 4.99 0.84 4.45
N PRO A 471 4.93 1.44 5.67
CA PRO A 471 4.63 0.69 6.88
C PRO A 471 3.32 -0.11 6.89
N VAL A 472 2.21 0.45 6.40
CA VAL A 472 0.91 -0.25 6.39
C VAL A 472 0.96 -1.45 5.44
N GLY A 473 1.60 -1.29 4.29
CA GLY A 473 1.93 -2.36 3.34
C GLY A 473 2.71 -3.49 4.01
N MET A 474 3.71 -3.20 4.84
CA MET A 474 4.47 -4.26 5.55
C MET A 474 3.55 -5.17 6.37
N LEU A 475 2.64 -4.61 7.18
CA LEU A 475 1.65 -5.39 7.93
C LEU A 475 0.64 -6.11 7.02
N TYR A 476 0.17 -5.43 5.98
CA TYR A 476 -0.83 -5.97 5.05
C TYR A 476 -0.31 -7.19 4.28
N PHE A 477 0.89 -7.09 3.70
CA PHE A 477 1.51 -8.17 2.93
C PHE A 477 2.06 -9.28 3.83
N HIS A 478 2.52 -8.97 5.05
CA HIS A 478 2.82 -10.00 6.05
C HIS A 478 1.63 -10.93 6.28
N TYR A 479 0.41 -10.36 6.38
CA TYR A 479 -0.80 -11.16 6.47
C TYR A 479 -1.14 -11.88 5.15
N LEU A 480 -1.16 -11.18 4.02
CA LEU A 480 -1.60 -11.73 2.73
C LEU A 480 -0.73 -12.88 2.20
N ASN A 481 0.58 -12.83 2.45
CA ASN A 481 1.55 -13.76 1.86
C ASN A 481 1.34 -15.24 2.24
N ASP A 482 1.78 -16.13 1.35
CA ASP A 482 1.86 -17.58 1.58
C ASP A 482 2.75 -17.87 2.81
N LEU A 483 2.33 -18.82 3.66
CA LEU A 483 3.08 -19.22 4.85
C LEU A 483 4.22 -20.19 4.52
N SER A 484 5.36 -19.94 5.16
CA SER A 484 6.52 -20.83 5.21
C SER A 484 6.58 -21.62 6.53
N MET A 485 7.39 -22.69 6.57
CA MET A 485 7.56 -23.52 7.77
C MET A 485 8.10 -22.73 8.98
N GLN A 486 8.94 -21.74 8.70
CA GLN A 486 9.58 -20.84 9.67
C GLN A 486 8.55 -20.07 10.52
N GLN A 487 7.39 -19.78 9.94
CA GLN A 487 6.35 -18.94 10.54
C GLN A 487 5.31 -19.77 11.32
N LEU A 488 5.21 -21.08 11.06
CA LEU A 488 4.20 -21.98 11.64
C LEU A 488 4.16 -21.92 13.19
N HIS A 489 5.31 -21.73 13.84
CA HIS A 489 5.38 -21.53 15.29
C HIS A 489 4.71 -20.24 15.77
N ALA A 490 5.00 -19.12 15.13
CA ALA A 490 4.41 -17.83 15.47
C ALA A 490 2.91 -17.79 15.14
N GLU A 491 2.52 -18.39 14.02
CA GLU A 491 1.12 -18.50 13.57
C GLU A 491 0.24 -19.36 14.49
N LEU A 492 0.81 -20.41 15.09
CA LEU A 492 0.15 -21.21 16.13
C LEU A 492 0.35 -20.66 17.55
N GLU A 493 1.01 -19.51 17.72
CA GLU A 493 1.38 -18.96 19.02
C GLU A 493 2.13 -19.96 19.94
N LEU A 494 2.97 -20.84 19.35
CA LEU A 494 3.75 -21.88 20.04
C LEU A 494 5.25 -21.56 20.10
N ALA A 495 5.87 -21.91 21.22
CA ALA A 495 7.32 -21.76 21.40
C ALA A 495 8.13 -22.56 20.35
N PRO A 496 9.29 -22.06 19.87
CA PRO A 496 10.14 -22.75 18.88
C PRO A 496 10.75 -24.09 19.32
N THR A 497 10.53 -24.53 20.57
CA THR A 497 11.07 -25.77 21.14
C THR A 497 10.24 -27.02 20.82
N THR A 498 9.05 -26.86 20.25
CA THR A 498 8.16 -27.97 19.89
C THR A 498 8.54 -28.53 18.52
N ASP A 499 8.73 -29.84 18.36
CA ASP A 499 8.78 -30.43 17.02
C ASP A 499 7.35 -30.50 16.43
N ILE A 500 6.90 -29.36 15.88
CA ILE A 500 5.54 -29.21 15.39
C ILE A 500 5.26 -30.15 14.20
N LEU A 501 6.25 -30.42 13.34
CA LEU A 501 6.06 -31.35 12.23
C LEU A 501 5.87 -32.80 12.72
N THR A 502 6.60 -33.24 13.74
CA THR A 502 6.37 -34.58 14.35
C THR A 502 5.03 -34.65 15.08
N VAL A 503 4.53 -33.56 15.67
CA VAL A 503 3.19 -33.50 16.27
C VAL A 503 2.11 -33.58 15.18
N LEU A 504 2.16 -32.71 14.16
CA LEU A 504 1.16 -32.69 13.08
C LEU A 504 1.17 -33.99 12.26
N SER A 505 2.32 -34.66 12.12
CA SER A 505 2.44 -35.97 11.45
C SER A 505 1.67 -37.12 12.15
N ARG A 506 1.15 -36.90 13.36
CA ARG A 506 0.34 -37.87 14.11
C ARG A 506 -1.17 -37.59 14.02
N ILE A 507 -1.56 -36.52 13.32
CA ILE A 507 -2.95 -36.09 13.20
C ILE A 507 -3.52 -36.65 11.89
N GLU A 508 -4.41 -37.64 12.00
CA GLU A 508 -5.00 -38.34 10.84
C GLU A 508 -6.05 -37.51 10.06
N ASN A 509 -6.33 -36.28 10.48
CA ASN A 509 -7.24 -35.38 9.77
C ASN A 509 -6.70 -35.06 8.35
N PRO A 510 -7.46 -35.31 7.26
CA PRO A 510 -6.95 -35.16 5.89
C PRO A 510 -6.45 -33.74 5.53
N GLU A 511 -7.02 -32.69 6.09
CA GLU A 511 -6.58 -31.32 5.85
C GLU A 511 -5.23 -31.05 6.53
N VAL A 512 -5.07 -31.52 7.77
CA VAL A 512 -3.81 -31.43 8.53
C VAL A 512 -2.72 -32.28 7.90
N VAL A 513 -3.04 -33.45 7.35
CA VAL A 513 -2.11 -34.29 6.57
C VAL A 513 -1.63 -33.55 5.31
N ASN A 514 -2.54 -32.93 4.55
CA ASN A 514 -2.20 -32.14 3.35
C ASN A 514 -1.33 -30.92 3.69
N LEU A 515 -1.71 -30.15 4.71
CA LEU A 515 -0.92 -29.04 5.27
C LEU A 515 0.49 -29.50 5.67
N THR A 516 0.59 -30.62 6.38
CA THR A 516 1.87 -31.19 6.83
C THR A 516 2.73 -31.66 5.65
N ALA A 517 2.10 -32.18 4.59
CA ALA A 517 2.80 -32.56 3.37
C ALA A 517 3.39 -31.34 2.64
N LYS A 518 2.58 -30.29 2.40
CA LYS A 518 3.04 -29.01 1.79
C LYS A 518 4.23 -28.42 2.56
N PHE A 519 4.13 -28.36 3.88
CA PHE A 519 5.20 -27.85 4.74
C PHE A 519 6.47 -28.71 4.69
N LYS A 520 6.35 -30.05 4.68
CA LYS A 520 7.51 -30.97 4.53
C LYS A 520 8.19 -30.87 3.16
N SER A 521 7.45 -30.57 2.10
CA SER A 521 8.02 -30.35 0.76
C SER A 521 8.54 -28.93 0.53
N GLY A 522 8.57 -28.07 1.55
CA GLY A 522 8.96 -26.66 1.42
C GLY A 522 8.03 -25.86 0.50
N THR A 523 6.82 -26.36 0.26
CA THR A 523 5.84 -25.73 -0.63
C THR A 523 5.09 -24.64 0.14
N PRO A 524 5.07 -23.39 -0.35
CA PRO A 524 4.35 -22.30 0.32
C PRO A 524 2.87 -22.65 0.50
N LEU A 525 2.31 -22.32 1.66
CA LEU A 525 0.92 -22.61 2.01
C LEU A 525 0.06 -21.33 1.90
N PRO A 526 -0.89 -21.23 0.97
CA PRO A 526 -1.77 -20.07 0.85
C PRO A 526 -2.48 -19.75 2.17
N ARG A 527 -2.53 -18.47 2.54
CA ARG A 527 -3.12 -17.99 3.81
C ARG A 527 -4.53 -18.55 4.04
N GLN A 528 -5.39 -18.52 3.02
CA GLN A 528 -6.74 -19.08 3.07
C GLN A 528 -6.79 -20.58 3.38
N ASP A 529 -5.82 -21.38 2.91
CA ASP A 529 -5.78 -22.82 3.22
C ASP A 529 -5.39 -23.04 4.67
N PHE A 530 -4.38 -22.31 5.18
CA PHE A 530 -4.03 -22.36 6.58
C PHE A 530 -5.20 -21.95 7.48
N GLU A 531 -5.87 -20.84 7.16
CA GLU A 531 -7.01 -20.33 7.92
C GLU A 531 -8.18 -21.33 8.04
N LYS A 532 -8.44 -22.16 7.01
CA LYS A 532 -9.45 -23.24 7.07
C LYS A 532 -9.05 -24.32 8.08
N THR A 533 -7.78 -24.74 8.07
CA THR A 533 -7.26 -25.76 8.99
C THR A 533 -7.07 -25.28 10.42
N TYR A 534 -6.89 -23.97 10.64
CA TYR A 534 -6.51 -23.40 11.93
C TYR A 534 -7.41 -23.82 13.11
N PRO A 535 -8.76 -23.87 13.01
CA PRO A 535 -9.62 -24.40 14.08
C PRO A 535 -9.32 -25.87 14.44
N ILE A 536 -8.98 -26.69 13.44
CA ILE A 536 -8.61 -28.10 13.62
C ILE A 536 -7.27 -28.18 14.34
N LEU A 537 -6.30 -27.34 13.97
CA LEU A 537 -5.00 -27.28 14.63
C LEU A 537 -5.15 -26.86 16.10
N VAL A 538 -5.84 -25.75 16.38
CA VAL A 538 -6.09 -25.24 17.75
C VAL A 538 -6.77 -26.31 18.63
N ALA A 539 -7.80 -26.98 18.12
CA ALA A 539 -8.49 -28.05 18.86
C ALA A 539 -7.59 -29.27 19.09
N THR A 540 -6.89 -29.75 18.06
CA THR A 540 -6.07 -30.98 18.15
C THR A 540 -4.82 -30.78 19.00
N LEU A 541 -4.27 -29.57 19.03
CA LEU A 541 -3.12 -29.19 19.86
C LEU A 541 -3.52 -28.80 21.30
N GLY A 542 -4.82 -28.83 21.64
CA GLY A 542 -5.33 -28.50 22.97
C GLY A 542 -5.19 -27.03 23.36
N MET A 543 -5.02 -26.13 22.38
CA MET A 543 -4.74 -24.70 22.60
C MET A 543 -5.96 -23.88 23.03
N GLY A 544 -7.16 -24.43 22.84
CA GLY A 544 -8.44 -23.77 23.14
C GLY A 544 -9.50 -24.14 22.11
N LYS A 545 -10.39 -23.19 21.81
CA LYS A 545 -11.43 -23.33 20.78
C LYS A 545 -11.45 -22.11 19.86
N VAL A 546 -11.54 -22.33 18.54
CA VAL A 546 -11.89 -21.26 17.60
C VAL A 546 -13.41 -21.28 17.41
N PRO A 547 -14.14 -20.19 17.70
CA PRO A 547 -15.56 -20.10 17.43
C PRO A 547 -15.83 -19.92 15.92
N GLN A 548 -17.09 -20.07 15.51
CA GLN A 548 -17.49 -19.80 14.13
C GLN A 548 -17.25 -18.32 13.78
N ARG A 549 -16.71 -18.10 12.59
CA ARG A 549 -16.31 -16.77 12.08
C ARG A 549 -17.46 -16.16 11.28
N GLU A 550 -17.63 -14.84 11.40
CA GLU A 550 -18.47 -14.09 10.48
C GLU A 550 -17.82 -14.07 9.08
N ARG A 551 -18.63 -14.22 8.03
CA ARG A 551 -18.15 -14.18 6.64
C ARG A 551 -18.16 -12.76 6.12
N ILE A 552 -17.04 -12.31 5.60
CA ILE A 552 -16.88 -10.98 5.02
C ILE A 552 -16.23 -11.11 3.64
N ALA A 553 -16.86 -10.48 2.65
CA ALA A 553 -16.30 -10.28 1.32
C ALA A 553 -15.20 -9.21 1.39
N VAL A 554 -13.94 -9.63 1.31
CA VAL A 554 -12.76 -8.79 1.11
C VAL A 554 -12.30 -8.87 -0.36
N ILE A 555 -11.57 -7.88 -0.86
CA ILE A 555 -11.17 -7.79 -2.28
C ILE A 555 -9.94 -8.67 -2.58
N GLU A 556 -9.01 -8.78 -1.63
CA GLU A 556 -8.12 -9.95 -1.57
C GLU A 556 -8.94 -11.21 -1.27
N PHE A 557 -8.40 -12.40 -1.53
CA PHE A 557 -9.13 -13.67 -1.36
C PHE A 557 -10.38 -13.83 -2.25
N GLY A 558 -10.59 -12.91 -3.21
CA GLY A 558 -11.45 -13.09 -4.38
C GLY A 558 -12.89 -12.58 -4.25
N GLY A 559 -13.19 -11.71 -3.28
CA GLY A 559 -14.57 -11.22 -3.05
C GLY A 559 -15.49 -12.20 -2.34
N ASP A 560 -15.12 -13.48 -2.25
CA ASP A 560 -16.04 -14.58 -1.94
C ASP A 560 -15.43 -15.63 -0.99
N LEU A 561 -15.77 -15.53 0.30
CA LEU A 561 -15.84 -16.70 1.18
C LEU A 561 -17.20 -17.39 0.97
N ASP A 562 -17.24 -18.16 -0.12
CA ASP A 562 -18.37 -18.85 -0.80
C ASP A 562 -19.30 -18.01 -1.69
N ARG A 563 -19.13 -18.22 -3.00
CA ARG A 563 -20.21 -18.14 -4.00
C ARG A 563 -20.53 -19.47 -4.69
N ASN A 564 -19.77 -20.52 -4.39
CA ASN A 564 -19.84 -21.84 -5.04
C ASN A 564 -20.22 -23.00 -4.09
N THR A 565 -20.69 -22.70 -2.87
CA THR A 565 -21.04 -23.73 -1.87
C THR A 565 -22.44 -23.52 -1.26
N VAL A 566 -23.38 -23.04 -2.08
CA VAL A 566 -24.84 -23.19 -1.87
C VAL A 566 -25.45 -23.66 -3.19
N ASP A 567 -26.35 -24.65 -3.12
CA ASP A 567 -26.80 -25.41 -4.29
C ASP A 567 -27.52 -24.60 -5.36
N ARG A 568 -27.20 -24.91 -6.62
CA ARG A 568 -28.08 -24.63 -7.77
C ARG A 568 -29.25 -25.62 -7.82
N ASN A 569 -30.04 -25.73 -6.74
CA ASN A 569 -31.33 -26.43 -6.76
C ASN A 569 -32.20 -26.21 -5.50
N GLU A 570 -32.50 -24.96 -5.13
CA GLU A 570 -33.80 -24.70 -4.49
C GLU A 570 -34.37 -23.31 -4.83
N SER A 571 -35.54 -23.30 -5.48
CA SER A 571 -36.30 -22.09 -5.80
C SER A 571 -37.26 -21.75 -4.66
N THR A 572 -36.73 -21.22 -3.55
CA THR A 572 -37.53 -20.82 -2.38
C THR A 572 -37.75 -19.30 -2.33
N THR A 573 -38.49 -18.78 -3.31
CA THR A 573 -39.40 -17.67 -3.00
C THR A 573 -40.38 -18.15 -1.93
N GLY A 574 -40.66 -17.30 -0.92
CA GLY A 574 -41.75 -17.56 0.02
C GLY A 574 -43.07 -17.78 -0.76
N PRO A 575 -43.93 -18.73 -0.34
CA PRO A 575 -44.91 -19.35 -1.22
C PRO A 575 -45.89 -18.36 -1.84
N VAL A 576 -45.93 -18.33 -3.19
CA VAL A 576 -46.86 -17.52 -3.97
C VAL A 576 -48.25 -18.15 -3.94
N ILE A 577 -49.00 -17.90 -2.87
CA ILE A 577 -50.43 -18.26 -2.80
C ILE A 577 -51.23 -17.23 -3.59
N LYS A 578 -51.64 -17.58 -4.82
CA LYS A 578 -52.77 -16.92 -5.49
C LYS A 578 -54.08 -17.42 -4.88
N GLY A 579 -54.52 -16.76 -3.80
CA GLY A 579 -55.74 -17.06 -3.07
C GLY A 579 -56.65 -15.83 -2.94
N THR A 580 -57.91 -16.03 -3.29
CA THR A 580 -59.06 -15.12 -3.25
C THR A 580 -59.14 -14.11 -2.09
N THR A 581 -59.79 -12.98 -2.37
CA THR A 581 -60.20 -11.94 -1.42
C THR A 581 -60.90 -12.47 -0.15
N GLU A 582 -60.41 -12.08 1.03
CA GLU A 582 -61.29 -11.67 2.13
C GLU A 582 -60.58 -10.77 3.16
N LYS A 583 -61.33 -10.21 4.13
CA LYS A 583 -60.91 -9.10 5.01
C LYS A 583 -60.48 -9.57 6.40
N ARG A 584 -59.50 -8.90 7.02
CA ARG A 584 -59.33 -8.53 8.47
C ARG A 584 -57.83 -8.29 8.80
N PRO A 585 -57.47 -7.69 9.95
CA PRO A 585 -57.92 -6.39 10.46
C PRO A 585 -56.72 -5.45 10.76
N VAL A 586 -56.93 -4.13 10.81
CA VAL A 586 -55.85 -3.17 11.13
C VAL A 586 -55.74 -2.96 12.64
N PHE A 587 -54.58 -3.28 13.22
CA PHE A 587 -54.17 -2.77 14.53
C PHE A 587 -53.24 -1.56 14.36
N ARG A 588 -53.54 -0.46 15.07
CA ARG A 588 -52.66 0.71 15.20
C ARG A 588 -51.84 0.58 16.48
N ILE A 589 -50.54 0.87 16.42
CA ILE A 589 -49.74 1.19 17.60
C ILE A 589 -49.83 2.71 17.82
N ALA A 590 -50.11 3.12 19.04
CA ALA A 590 -50.24 4.53 19.42
C ALA A 590 -48.92 5.07 20.00
N THR A 591 -48.61 6.33 19.70
CA THR A 591 -47.55 7.09 20.39
C THR A 591 -48.12 7.72 21.67
N ALA A 592 -47.42 7.55 22.78
CA ALA A 592 -47.73 8.20 24.06
C ALA A 592 -46.66 9.27 24.37
N GLY A 593 -47.08 10.40 24.95
CA GLY A 593 -46.20 11.52 25.28
C GLY A 593 -45.74 11.56 26.74
N GLY A 594 -44.65 12.28 26.99
CA GLY A 594 -44.12 12.63 28.32
C GLY A 594 -43.65 14.10 28.34
N PRO A 595 -43.62 14.78 29.51
CA PRO A 595 -43.75 16.23 29.59
C PRO A 595 -42.44 17.04 29.50
N ALA A 596 -42.58 18.36 29.36
CA ALA A 596 -41.48 19.30 29.10
C ALA A 596 -41.20 20.29 30.25
N THR A 597 -39.91 20.61 30.44
CA THR A 597 -39.33 21.81 31.10
C THR A 597 -37.86 21.93 30.64
N ALA A 598 -37.14 23.05 30.69
CA ALA A 598 -37.45 24.48 30.53
C ALA A 598 -36.11 25.26 30.40
N GLY A 599 -36.05 26.34 29.61
CA GLY A 599 -34.92 27.30 29.64
C GLY A 599 -34.09 27.46 28.34
N SER A 600 -34.12 28.68 27.80
CA SER A 600 -33.22 29.23 26.76
C SER A 600 -32.25 30.26 27.43
N PRO A 601 -31.33 30.98 26.74
CA PRO A 601 -30.91 31.02 25.33
C PRO A 601 -29.39 30.79 25.13
N GLY A 602 -28.76 30.84 23.95
CA GLY A 602 -29.26 31.00 22.57
C GLY A 602 -28.55 32.13 21.78
N PHE A 603 -28.12 31.84 20.55
CA PHE A 603 -27.77 32.82 19.50
C PHE A 603 -28.01 32.18 18.12
N ALA A 604 -28.35 32.97 17.10
CA ALA A 604 -28.92 32.47 15.84
C ALA A 604 -28.21 32.99 14.58
N VAL A 605 -28.34 32.22 13.48
CA VAL A 605 -27.94 32.59 12.11
C VAL A 605 -29.16 32.36 11.18
N PRO A 606 -29.52 33.29 10.29
CA PRO A 606 -30.83 33.28 9.61
C PRO A 606 -30.90 32.37 8.37
N GLN A 607 -32.11 31.85 8.11
CA GLN A 607 -32.52 31.17 6.88
C GLN A 607 -33.33 32.11 5.97
N PRO A 608 -33.15 32.10 4.63
CA PRO A 608 -33.94 32.91 3.70
C PRO A 608 -35.24 32.22 3.24
N THR A 609 -36.30 33.02 3.09
CA THR A 609 -37.66 32.55 2.72
C THR A 609 -37.84 32.32 1.22
N PRO A 610 -38.51 31.24 0.76
CA PRO A 610 -38.97 31.09 -0.61
C PRO A 610 -40.34 31.77 -0.82
N ALA A 611 -40.53 32.44 -1.97
CA ALA A 611 -41.82 33.00 -2.39
C ALA A 611 -42.35 32.28 -3.65
N ILE A 612 -43.66 32.02 -3.68
CA ILE A 612 -44.36 31.29 -4.76
C ILE A 612 -45.23 32.26 -5.57
N LYS A 613 -45.30 32.10 -6.90
CA LYS A 613 -46.44 32.61 -7.70
C LYS A 613 -46.71 31.84 -9.01
N GLU A 614 -47.49 30.77 -8.86
CA GLU A 614 -48.58 30.31 -9.75
C GLU A 614 -48.32 29.92 -11.23
N ARG A 615 -49.38 29.43 -11.89
CA ARG A 615 -49.40 28.63 -13.13
C ARG A 615 -49.95 29.43 -14.35
N PRO A 616 -50.03 28.82 -15.55
CA PRO A 616 -51.28 28.11 -15.88
C PRO A 616 -51.09 26.68 -16.45
N THR A 617 -52.17 25.91 -16.48
CA THR A 617 -52.25 24.56 -17.07
C THR A 617 -53.30 24.50 -18.17
N LEU A 618 -53.03 23.76 -19.26
CA LEU A 618 -53.98 23.49 -20.34
C LEU A 618 -54.35 22.00 -20.39
N ARG A 619 -55.57 21.67 -20.84
CA ARG A 619 -56.14 20.32 -20.88
C ARG A 619 -57.25 20.24 -21.94
N ILE A 620 -57.18 19.26 -22.85
CA ILE A 620 -58.28 18.86 -23.76
C ILE A 620 -58.19 17.33 -23.96
N ASP A 621 -59.34 16.66 -24.03
CA ASP A 621 -59.50 15.20 -24.18
C ASP A 621 -59.83 14.80 -25.64
N GLY A 622 -59.84 13.50 -26.00
CA GLY A 622 -60.48 13.07 -27.26
C GLY A 622 -60.07 11.72 -27.91
N SER A 623 -60.73 10.63 -27.49
CA SER A 623 -61.19 9.46 -28.29
C SER A 623 -60.50 8.99 -29.60
N GLY A 624 -60.29 7.67 -29.75
CA GLY A 624 -60.15 7.03 -31.07
C GLY A 624 -59.74 5.55 -31.08
N SER A 625 -60.68 4.62 -31.27
CA SER A 625 -60.44 3.19 -31.58
C SER A 625 -61.60 2.65 -32.43
N PRO A 626 -61.39 1.71 -33.37
CA PRO A 626 -62.05 0.40 -33.20
C PRO A 626 -61.37 -0.84 -33.84
N ALA A 627 -61.69 -2.03 -33.30
CA ALA A 627 -61.87 -3.36 -33.93
C ALA A 627 -60.72 -4.02 -34.77
N GLY A 628 -60.62 -5.36 -34.86
CA GLY A 628 -61.38 -6.44 -34.19
C GLY A 628 -61.11 -7.84 -34.80
N GLY A 629 -61.64 -8.91 -34.16
CA GLY A 629 -61.51 -10.32 -34.56
C GLY A 629 -60.37 -11.07 -33.83
N ALA A 630 -60.51 -12.16 -33.05
CA ALA A 630 -61.41 -13.32 -32.96
C ALA A 630 -60.81 -14.62 -33.56
N GLY A 631 -60.69 -15.70 -32.76
CA GLY A 631 -60.16 -17.00 -33.18
C GLY A 631 -59.88 -17.99 -32.03
N THR A 632 -60.83 -18.87 -31.73
CA THR A 632 -60.71 -20.04 -30.82
C THR A 632 -60.03 -21.21 -31.55
N THR A 633 -59.09 -21.99 -30.99
CA THR A 633 -59.26 -23.29 -30.26
C THR A 633 -57.89 -23.75 -29.69
N MET A 634 -57.71 -24.48 -28.56
CA MET A 634 -58.25 -25.74 -27.98
C MET A 634 -57.54 -27.05 -28.42
N VAL A 635 -57.08 -27.84 -27.42
CA VAL A 635 -56.45 -29.20 -27.45
C VAL A 635 -55.11 -29.30 -28.24
N ALA A 636 -54.10 -30.15 -27.93
CA ALA A 636 -53.99 -31.32 -27.04
C ALA A 636 -52.54 -31.52 -26.48
N ALA A 637 -52.33 -32.57 -25.69
CA ALA A 637 -51.04 -32.94 -25.09
C ALA A 637 -50.58 -34.36 -25.51
N ALA A 638 -49.28 -34.65 -25.40
CA ALA A 638 -48.72 -36.01 -25.20
C ALA A 638 -47.24 -35.96 -24.74
N ASP A 639 -46.83 -36.97 -23.97
CA ASP A 639 -45.46 -37.32 -23.57
C ASP A 639 -44.52 -37.61 -24.78
N THR A 640 -43.18 -37.69 -24.69
CA THR A 640 -42.45 -38.78 -23.99
C THR A 640 -40.92 -38.57 -23.82
N THR A 641 -40.40 -39.12 -22.71
CA THR A 641 -39.08 -39.76 -22.49
C THR A 641 -37.73 -39.12 -22.90
N ALA A 642 -36.78 -39.16 -21.95
CA ALA A 642 -35.33 -38.91 -22.07
C ALA A 642 -34.57 -40.16 -22.67
N PRO A 643 -33.21 -40.30 -22.71
CA PRO A 643 -32.15 -39.46 -22.09
C PRO A 643 -30.79 -39.25 -22.84
N ALA A 644 -29.96 -38.40 -22.22
CA ALA A 644 -28.48 -38.43 -22.09
C ALA A 644 -27.51 -38.78 -23.26
N ALA A 645 -26.59 -37.82 -23.55
CA ALA A 645 -25.16 -38.06 -23.83
C ALA A 645 -24.36 -36.73 -23.69
N ALA A 646 -23.02 -36.78 -23.63
CA ALA A 646 -22.13 -35.62 -23.41
C ALA A 646 -21.07 -35.44 -24.56
N PRO A 647 -19.89 -34.80 -24.39
CA PRO A 647 -19.61 -33.53 -25.08
C PRO A 647 -18.45 -33.57 -26.10
N LEU A 648 -18.29 -32.50 -26.90
CA LEU A 648 -17.13 -32.27 -27.76
C LEU A 648 -16.61 -30.82 -27.67
N GLY A 649 -15.31 -30.64 -27.96
CA GLY A 649 -14.54 -29.41 -27.73
C GLY A 649 -14.43 -28.43 -28.92
N PRO A 650 -13.61 -27.37 -28.79
CA PRO A 650 -13.61 -26.20 -29.67
C PRO A 650 -12.72 -26.31 -30.92
N ALA A 651 -12.94 -25.40 -31.88
CA ALA A 651 -12.14 -25.21 -33.10
C ALA A 651 -11.58 -23.77 -33.20
N PRO A 652 -10.46 -23.53 -33.91
CA PRO A 652 -9.74 -22.24 -33.91
C PRO A 652 -10.17 -21.26 -35.02
N VAL A 653 -9.72 -20.00 -34.92
CA VAL A 653 -9.96 -18.89 -35.86
C VAL A 653 -8.68 -18.52 -36.62
N GLN A 654 -8.80 -18.02 -37.86
CA GLN A 654 -7.68 -17.60 -38.73
C GLN A 654 -7.62 -16.07 -38.97
N GLU A 655 -6.46 -15.59 -39.41
CA GLU A 655 -6.20 -14.17 -39.76
C GLU A 655 -6.86 -13.71 -41.08
N GLY A 656 -7.09 -12.40 -41.21
CA GLY A 656 -7.41 -11.71 -42.47
C GLY A 656 -6.58 -10.42 -42.66
N LYS A 657 -6.36 -9.97 -43.90
CA LYS A 657 -5.37 -8.91 -44.23
C LYS A 657 -5.92 -7.78 -45.12
N ARG A 658 -5.42 -6.56 -44.88
CA ARG A 658 -5.29 -5.41 -45.83
C ARG A 658 -6.62 -4.72 -46.25
N PRO A 659 -6.61 -3.53 -46.93
CA PRO A 659 -5.48 -2.81 -47.56
C PRO A 659 -5.28 -1.32 -47.16
N MET A 660 -4.34 -0.65 -47.84
CA MET A 660 -3.98 0.78 -47.73
C MET A 660 -4.80 1.66 -48.70
N LEU A 661 -4.77 2.99 -48.47
CA LEU A 661 -4.95 4.00 -49.53
C LEU A 661 -3.96 5.18 -49.34
N ARG A 662 -3.61 5.87 -50.42
CA ARG A 662 -2.80 7.11 -50.47
C ARG A 662 -3.57 8.18 -51.24
N ILE A 663 -3.45 9.45 -50.81
CA ILE A 663 -3.62 10.64 -51.67
C ILE A 663 -2.60 11.70 -51.21
N ASP A 664 -1.87 12.27 -52.15
CA ASP A 664 -0.97 13.43 -51.96
C ASP A 664 -1.63 14.69 -52.57
N GLY A 665 -1.36 15.90 -52.04
CA GLY A 665 -1.89 17.15 -52.61
C GLY A 665 -1.33 18.42 -51.95
N THR A 666 -0.72 19.31 -52.74
CA THR A 666 -0.02 20.53 -52.30
C THR A 666 -0.84 21.81 -52.51
N GLY A 667 -0.59 22.87 -51.71
CA GLY A 667 -1.21 24.18 -51.94
C GLY A 667 -0.74 25.32 -51.02
N ALA A 668 0.03 26.26 -51.58
CA ALA A 668 0.40 27.59 -51.08
C ALA A 668 0.55 28.52 -52.32
N PRO A 669 0.68 29.86 -52.27
CA PRO A 669 1.17 30.70 -51.14
C PRO A 669 0.55 32.13 -51.01
N ALA A 670 1.23 32.99 -50.22
CA ALA A 670 1.52 34.42 -50.46
C ALA A 670 0.81 35.56 -49.66
N ALA A 671 1.52 36.71 -49.65
CA ALA A 671 1.18 38.09 -49.21
C ALA A 671 1.34 38.49 -47.72
N ALA A 672 1.76 39.75 -47.52
CA ALA A 672 2.08 40.44 -46.25
C ALA A 672 1.99 42.00 -46.45
N PRO A 673 2.65 42.84 -45.61
CA PRO A 673 2.14 43.63 -44.48
C PRO A 673 1.71 45.09 -44.89
N PRO A 674 1.38 46.08 -44.00
CA PRO A 674 2.19 46.71 -42.91
C PRO A 674 1.48 46.67 -41.52
N ALA A 675 1.98 47.06 -40.34
CA ALA A 675 3.13 47.83 -39.79
C ALA A 675 2.82 49.26 -39.23
N LEU A 676 3.52 49.62 -38.12
CA LEU A 676 3.56 50.91 -37.36
C LEU A 676 2.44 51.21 -36.33
N GLY A 677 2.80 51.77 -35.14
CA GLY A 677 1.81 52.11 -34.08
C GLY A 677 2.28 52.47 -32.64
N SER A 678 3.45 53.11 -32.44
CA SER A 678 3.91 53.92 -31.27
C SER A 678 3.46 53.66 -29.80
N ALA A 679 4.42 53.61 -28.86
CA ALA A 679 4.23 53.87 -27.41
C ALA A 679 4.29 55.39 -27.08
N PRO A 680 3.89 55.87 -25.87
CA PRO A 680 4.89 56.11 -24.79
C PRO A 680 4.38 56.13 -23.31
N ALA A 681 5.33 56.39 -22.37
CA ALA A 681 5.17 57.15 -21.09
C ALA A 681 4.52 56.54 -19.81
N SER A 682 5.31 55.73 -19.10
CA SER A 682 5.72 55.77 -17.66
C SER A 682 5.06 56.67 -16.57
N VAL A 683 5.01 56.13 -15.31
CA VAL A 683 5.22 56.78 -13.97
C VAL A 683 4.07 57.64 -13.36
N PRO A 684 3.87 57.74 -12.00
CA PRO A 684 4.38 56.99 -10.82
C PRO A 684 3.26 56.31 -9.97
N ALA A 685 3.63 55.72 -8.81
CA ALA A 685 2.73 55.26 -7.75
C ALA A 685 2.88 56.07 -6.44
N PRO A 686 1.85 56.16 -5.56
CA PRO A 686 1.94 56.78 -4.22
C PRO A 686 2.29 55.78 -3.10
N ALA A 687 2.85 56.29 -2.00
CA ALA A 687 3.31 55.50 -0.84
C ALA A 687 2.34 55.54 0.37
N PRO A 688 2.39 54.55 1.29
CA PRO A 688 1.60 54.57 2.53
C PRO A 688 2.22 55.45 3.64
N PRO A 689 1.42 55.94 4.61
CA PRO A 689 1.88 56.78 5.72
C PRO A 689 2.56 56.00 6.86
N SER A 690 3.29 56.71 7.73
CA SER A 690 4.27 56.15 8.66
C SER A 690 3.99 56.36 10.16
N VAL A 691 4.27 55.31 10.94
CA VAL A 691 4.93 55.27 12.26
C VAL A 691 4.43 56.17 13.41
N SER A 692 4.14 55.55 14.55
CA SER A 692 4.45 56.11 15.87
C SER A 692 4.84 55.02 16.89
N THR A 693 5.97 55.23 17.58
CA THR A 693 6.59 54.36 18.60
C THR A 693 6.75 55.19 19.90
N PRO A 694 6.83 54.60 21.11
CA PRO A 694 8.09 54.01 21.61
C PRO A 694 7.98 52.77 22.55
N ALA A 695 9.14 52.17 22.81
CA ALA A 695 9.40 51.00 23.69
C ALA A 695 9.94 51.45 25.08
N PRO A 696 10.70 50.66 25.87
CA PRO A 696 10.66 49.22 26.22
C PRO A 696 10.63 49.01 27.76
N VAL A 697 10.84 47.78 28.29
CA VAL A 697 11.81 47.49 29.40
C VAL A 697 12.01 45.98 29.70
N GLN A 698 13.27 45.67 29.99
CA GLN A 698 14.05 44.48 30.42
C GLN A 698 13.43 43.24 31.13
N GLU A 699 14.26 42.18 31.13
CA GLU A 699 14.15 40.92 31.89
C GLU A 699 14.23 41.09 33.43
N GLY A 700 13.70 40.12 34.19
CA GLY A 700 13.78 40.08 35.67
C GLY A 700 13.90 38.66 36.25
N LYS A 701 14.84 38.46 37.17
CA LYS A 701 15.23 37.14 37.75
C LYS A 701 14.23 36.56 38.76
N ARG A 702 14.39 35.25 39.03
CA ARG A 702 13.79 34.51 40.17
C ARG A 702 13.89 35.27 41.51
N PRO A 703 13.02 34.93 42.47
CA PRO A 703 13.51 34.53 43.79
C PRO A 703 12.96 33.18 44.29
N MET A 704 13.72 32.53 45.19
CA MET A 704 13.24 31.53 46.15
C MET A 704 12.84 32.23 47.46
N LEU A 705 11.96 31.65 48.26
CA LEU A 705 11.86 31.99 49.70
C LEU A 705 11.49 30.78 50.58
N ARG A 706 11.47 31.01 51.90
CA ARG A 706 11.62 30.07 53.04
C ARG A 706 11.11 30.81 54.30
N ILE A 707 10.77 30.26 55.46
CA ILE A 707 10.77 28.89 56.06
C ILE A 707 9.38 28.76 56.82
N ASP A 708 9.04 27.87 57.78
CA ASP A 708 9.67 26.75 58.51
C ASP A 708 8.59 25.79 59.08
N GLY A 709 9.02 24.65 59.64
CA GLY A 709 8.34 23.97 60.77
C GLY A 709 7.13 23.07 60.46
N THR A 710 6.76 22.10 61.31
CA THR A 710 7.43 21.48 62.48
C THR A 710 6.86 20.08 62.74
N GLY A 711 7.66 19.13 63.25
CA GLY A 711 7.15 17.97 64.00
C GLY A 711 7.57 16.57 63.51
N ALA A 712 8.14 15.78 64.43
CA ALA A 712 8.31 14.32 64.38
C ALA A 712 7.91 13.76 65.77
N PRO A 713 7.65 12.45 65.96
CA PRO A 713 8.76 11.50 66.17
C PRO A 713 8.52 10.01 65.80
N ALA A 714 9.62 9.23 65.77
CA ALA A 714 9.73 7.77 66.01
C ALA A 714 9.06 6.78 64.98
N ALA A 715 9.58 5.57 64.69
CA ALA A 715 10.80 4.85 65.15
C ALA A 715 11.38 3.90 64.04
N THR A 716 12.57 3.35 64.29
CA THR A 716 13.35 2.36 63.48
C THR A 716 13.62 1.08 64.34
N PRO A 717 14.31 -0.04 63.93
CA PRO A 717 15.42 -0.16 62.95
C PRO A 717 15.56 -1.49 62.11
N GLY A 718 16.63 -1.57 61.29
CA GLY A 718 17.17 -2.79 60.62
C GLY A 718 17.43 -2.56 59.10
N ALA A 719 18.66 -2.31 58.60
CA ALA A 719 19.87 -3.15 58.48
C ALA A 719 19.76 -4.25 57.37
N ALA A 720 20.73 -4.51 56.47
CA ALA A 720 22.15 -4.09 56.37
C ALA A 720 22.68 -4.01 54.90
N VAL A 721 23.98 -3.73 54.70
CA VAL A 721 24.69 -3.56 53.40
C VAL A 721 26.08 -4.23 53.45
N PRO A 722 26.60 -4.80 52.34
CA PRO A 722 27.91 -4.41 51.78
C PRO A 722 27.85 -4.23 50.24
N ALA A 723 28.53 -3.30 49.57
CA ALA A 723 29.92 -2.77 49.64
C ALA A 723 30.96 -3.62 48.89
N ALA A 724 31.81 -2.97 48.08
CA ALA A 724 32.73 -3.58 47.10
C ALA A 724 34.20 -3.08 47.27
N PRO A 725 35.20 -3.70 46.63
CA PRO A 725 36.59 -3.22 46.64
C PRO A 725 37.19 -2.83 45.26
N SER A 726 37.65 -1.59 45.21
CA SER A 726 38.87 -1.00 44.58
C SER A 726 39.76 -1.78 43.60
N ALA A 727 40.29 -1.03 42.62
CA ALA A 727 41.46 -1.39 41.78
C ALA A 727 42.77 -0.73 42.27
N PRO A 728 43.94 -1.13 41.71
CA PRO A 728 45.12 -0.27 41.59
C PRO A 728 45.59 -0.07 40.13
N VAL A 729 46.69 0.68 39.93
CA VAL A 729 47.07 1.31 38.65
C VAL A 729 48.59 1.14 38.38
N GLN A 730 49.01 1.09 37.09
CA GLN A 730 50.16 1.81 36.47
C GLN A 730 50.97 1.02 35.41
N SER A 731 51.26 1.70 34.28
CA SER A 731 52.41 1.51 33.34
C SER A 731 52.57 0.15 32.61
N GLY A 732 53.22 0.05 31.43
CA GLY A 732 53.80 1.09 30.55
C GLY A 732 54.57 0.48 29.36
N THR A 733 55.05 1.34 28.45
CA THR A 733 56.02 1.08 27.33
C THR A 733 55.68 0.05 26.21
N ARG A 734 55.86 0.50 24.96
CA ARG A 734 56.15 -0.34 23.77
C ARG A 734 57.67 -0.57 23.66
N PRO A 735 58.15 -1.56 22.86
CA PRO A 735 58.75 -1.19 21.57
C PRO A 735 58.36 -2.15 20.40
N MET A 736 59.14 -2.19 19.31
CA MET A 736 58.78 -2.76 18.00
C MET A 736 59.81 -3.77 17.45
N LEU A 737 59.38 -4.51 16.40
CA LEU A 737 60.10 -4.77 15.12
C LEU A 737 60.79 -6.14 14.85
N ARG A 738 60.68 -6.55 13.57
CA ARG A 738 61.42 -7.58 12.80
C ARG A 738 61.13 -9.07 13.11
N ILE A 739 61.33 -10.06 12.21
CA ILE A 739 61.21 -10.26 10.73
C ILE A 739 62.02 -11.54 10.39
N GLY A 740 61.47 -12.43 9.54
CA GLY A 740 62.13 -13.63 8.99
C GLY A 740 61.77 -14.96 9.70
N GLY A 741 61.76 -16.12 9.04
CA GLY A 741 61.84 -16.38 7.59
C GLY A 741 62.19 -17.85 7.22
N ASN A 742 61.37 -18.49 6.38
CA ASN A 742 61.56 -19.77 5.66
C ASN A 742 61.84 -21.08 6.45
N GLY A 743 61.20 -22.20 6.06
CA GLY A 743 61.65 -23.56 6.38
C GLY A 743 60.57 -24.66 6.48
N ALA A 744 60.63 -25.66 5.59
CA ALA A 744 59.98 -26.99 5.67
C ALA A 744 61.10 -28.07 5.56
N PRO A 745 60.91 -29.42 5.72
CA PRO A 745 59.68 -30.23 5.62
C PRO A 745 59.48 -31.48 6.57
N VAL A 746 58.26 -32.05 6.57
CA VAL A 746 57.80 -33.49 6.43
C VAL A 746 58.80 -34.63 6.83
N PRO A 747 58.46 -35.74 7.59
CA PRO A 747 57.44 -36.76 7.19
C PRO A 747 56.70 -37.70 8.22
N ALA A 748 55.44 -38.05 7.84
CA ALA A 748 54.73 -39.37 7.73
C ALA A 748 54.79 -40.55 8.76
N ALA A 749 53.59 -41.13 9.04
CA ALA A 749 53.19 -42.57 8.97
C ALA A 749 51.74 -42.77 9.53
N GLY A 750 50.88 -43.73 9.13
CA GLY A 750 50.91 -44.81 8.11
C GLY A 750 49.52 -45.49 7.94
N THR A 751 49.37 -46.48 7.03
CA THR A 751 48.10 -47.18 6.67
C THR A 751 48.21 -48.72 6.76
N PRO A 752 47.13 -49.49 6.46
CA PRO A 752 47.26 -50.48 5.36
C PRO A 752 46.00 -50.70 4.48
N THR A 753 46.20 -51.33 3.30
CA THR A 753 45.19 -51.64 2.25
C THR A 753 45.55 -52.92 1.47
N PRO A 754 44.58 -53.69 0.92
CA PRO A 754 44.29 -53.70 -0.54
C PRO A 754 42.76 -53.88 -0.83
N ALA A 755 42.18 -54.29 -1.97
CA ALA A 755 42.67 -54.87 -3.24
C ALA A 755 41.74 -54.66 -4.49
N ALA A 756 42.22 -55.18 -5.63
CA ALA A 756 41.64 -55.48 -6.97
C ALA A 756 40.09 -55.57 -7.20
N SER A 757 39.54 -55.30 -8.41
CA SER A 757 40.09 -55.09 -9.79
C SER A 757 39.27 -53.99 -10.57
N GLY A 758 39.27 -53.80 -11.91
CA GLY A 758 39.77 -54.52 -13.10
C GLY A 758 39.51 -53.77 -14.45
N ALA A 759 39.78 -54.39 -15.60
CA ALA A 759 39.69 -53.83 -17.00
C ALA A 759 39.64 -55.00 -18.05
N PRO A 760 39.54 -54.86 -19.41
CA PRO A 760 39.82 -53.68 -20.29
C PRO A 760 39.01 -53.52 -21.64
N ALA A 761 39.53 -52.66 -22.54
CA ALA A 761 39.44 -52.66 -24.03
C ALA A 761 38.30 -51.90 -24.80
N ALA A 762 38.57 -51.60 -26.09
CA ALA A 762 37.77 -50.82 -27.07
C ALA A 762 37.67 -51.58 -28.43
N PRO A 763 36.92 -51.11 -29.46
CA PRO A 763 37.57 -50.36 -30.56
C PRO A 763 36.70 -49.44 -31.48
N ALA A 764 37.38 -48.83 -32.47
CA ALA A 764 36.91 -48.48 -33.84
C ALA A 764 36.06 -47.21 -34.12
N ALA A 765 36.13 -46.77 -35.39
CA ALA A 765 35.46 -45.62 -36.01
C ALA A 765 34.87 -46.03 -37.38
N PRO A 766 34.16 -45.14 -38.10
CA PRO A 766 34.72 -44.75 -39.41
C PRO A 766 34.49 -43.28 -39.87
N ALA A 767 35.17 -42.98 -40.98
CA ALA A 767 34.99 -41.95 -42.01
C ALA A 767 33.55 -41.47 -42.33
N SER A 768 33.30 -40.40 -43.13
CA SER A 768 34.04 -39.19 -43.56
C SER A 768 33.20 -38.49 -44.64
N GLU A 769 33.19 -37.16 -44.77
CA GLU A 769 33.06 -36.52 -46.09
C GLU A 769 33.55 -35.07 -46.11
N THR A 770 33.80 -34.51 -47.30
CA THR A 770 34.40 -33.18 -47.48
C THR A 770 33.70 -32.38 -48.57
N ARG A 771 33.51 -31.06 -48.36
CA ARG A 771 33.32 -30.14 -49.50
C ARG A 771 33.82 -28.71 -49.24
N SER A 772 34.90 -28.42 -49.95
CA SER A 772 35.37 -27.16 -50.55
C SER A 772 34.83 -25.80 -50.08
N LYS A 773 35.79 -24.88 -49.89
CA LYS A 773 35.62 -23.42 -49.82
C LYS A 773 35.18 -22.85 -51.19
N PRO A 774 34.85 -21.55 -51.26
CA PRO A 774 35.91 -20.61 -51.63
C PRO A 774 36.06 -19.41 -50.69
N LYS A 775 37.19 -18.71 -50.83
CA LYS A 775 37.46 -17.43 -50.16
C LYS A 775 36.75 -16.31 -50.93
N LEU A 776 36.41 -15.21 -50.24
CA LEU A 776 36.66 -13.88 -50.79
C LEU A 776 37.38 -13.04 -49.73
N ARG A 777 38.31 -12.20 -50.17
CA ARG A 777 39.11 -11.28 -49.34
C ARG A 777 39.31 -10.01 -50.15
N ILE A 778 38.95 -8.86 -49.59
CA ILE A 778 39.25 -7.54 -50.14
C ILE A 778 39.82 -6.71 -48.98
N ASP A 779 41.05 -6.23 -49.15
CA ASP A 779 41.70 -5.28 -48.25
C ASP A 779 41.76 -3.89 -48.92
N GLY A 780 41.66 -2.82 -48.13
CA GLY A 780 41.69 -1.41 -48.59
C GLY A 780 40.93 -0.51 -47.61
N GLN A 781 41.58 0.08 -46.61
CA GLN A 781 42.17 1.44 -46.66
C GLN A 781 41.16 2.53 -47.08
N GLY A 782 40.77 3.51 -46.26
CA GLY A 782 41.05 3.79 -44.84
C GLY A 782 41.29 5.29 -44.55
N ASN A 783 40.97 5.80 -43.35
CA ASN A 783 41.51 7.07 -42.86
C ASN A 783 41.42 7.26 -41.32
N ARG A 784 41.92 8.40 -40.81
CA ARG A 784 42.41 8.59 -39.42
C ARG A 784 41.54 9.51 -38.50
N VAL A 785 41.52 9.20 -37.19
CA VAL A 785 41.74 10.12 -36.02
C VAL A 785 40.69 11.24 -35.71
N PRO A 786 40.40 11.61 -34.43
CA PRO A 786 40.53 10.93 -33.11
C PRO A 786 39.24 10.99 -32.25
N ALA A 787 39.32 10.63 -30.96
CA ALA A 787 38.28 10.79 -29.93
C ALA A 787 38.59 11.95 -28.94
N PRO A 788 37.58 12.49 -28.22
CA PRO A 788 37.76 13.34 -27.04
C PRO A 788 37.78 12.52 -25.73
N GLY A 789 38.50 12.99 -24.70
CA GLY A 789 38.60 12.36 -23.39
C GLY A 789 38.03 13.20 -22.23
N MET A 790 37.80 12.57 -21.07
CA MET A 790 37.41 13.23 -19.82
C MET A 790 38.63 13.87 -19.10
N PRO A 791 38.41 14.94 -18.31
CA PRO A 791 39.31 15.33 -17.22
C PRO A 791 38.78 14.87 -15.84
N ALA A 792 39.70 14.55 -14.92
CA ALA A 792 39.43 14.34 -13.49
C ALA A 792 40.22 15.36 -12.64
N PRO A 793 39.78 15.70 -11.40
CA PRO A 793 40.32 16.84 -10.64
C PRO A 793 41.46 16.49 -9.65
N ALA A 794 42.40 17.42 -9.46
CA ALA A 794 43.48 17.40 -8.45
C ALA A 794 44.00 18.86 -8.18
N PRO A 795 44.91 19.17 -7.22
CA PRO A 795 44.46 19.74 -5.94
C PRO A 795 45.28 20.92 -5.32
N ALA A 796 44.76 21.45 -4.18
CA ALA A 796 45.46 22.05 -3.02
C ALA A 796 45.99 23.52 -3.00
N ALA A 797 45.50 24.29 -1.98
CA ALA A 797 46.19 25.24 -1.05
C ALA A 797 46.94 26.50 -1.60
N ASP A 798 47.18 27.63 -0.88
CA ASP A 798 46.94 28.04 0.52
C ASP A 798 47.02 29.59 0.73
N THR A 799 46.72 30.09 1.95
CA THR A 799 47.10 31.38 2.61
C THR A 799 46.60 32.76 2.10
N SER A 800 45.78 33.45 2.92
CA SER A 800 46.14 34.70 3.66
C SER A 800 44.92 35.44 4.28
N CYS A 801 45.16 36.25 5.33
CA CYS A 801 44.20 37.02 6.16
C CYS A 801 45.01 38.04 7.01
N PRO A 802 44.49 38.99 7.84
CA PRO A 802 43.12 39.47 8.15
C PRO A 802 43.05 41.04 7.95
N PRO A 803 42.34 41.94 8.71
CA PRO A 803 41.31 41.80 9.77
C PRO A 803 40.08 42.77 9.76
N GLY A 804 39.08 42.44 10.60
CA GLY A 804 38.11 43.39 11.21
C GLY A 804 36.72 43.49 10.55
N THR A 805 35.59 43.69 11.27
CA THR A 805 35.33 43.73 12.73
C THR A 805 33.87 43.38 13.07
N SER A 806 33.65 42.77 14.25
CA SER A 806 32.43 42.80 15.12
C SER A 806 31.03 42.43 14.57
N PHE A 807 30.46 41.36 15.15
CA PHE A 807 29.01 41.11 15.34
C PHE A 807 28.34 42.20 16.23
N PRO A 808 27.00 42.39 16.17
CA PRO A 808 26.08 41.59 17.01
C PRO A 808 24.83 41.03 16.29
N THR A 809 24.18 40.07 16.96
CA THR A 809 22.96 39.33 16.59
C THR A 809 21.66 40.04 17.04
N PRO A 810 20.43 39.51 16.81
CA PRO A 810 19.26 40.34 16.49
C PRO A 810 18.25 40.54 17.65
N PRO A 811 17.18 41.32 17.42
CA PRO A 811 15.84 41.06 17.97
C PRO A 811 15.09 39.97 17.18
#